data_AF-A0A0F3V941-F1
#
_entry.id   AF-A0A0F3V941-F1
#
_cell.length_a   1.000
_cell.length_b   1.000
_cell.length_c   1.000
_cell.angle_alpha   90.00
_cell.angle_beta   90.00
_cell.angle_gamma   90.00
#
_symmetry.space_group_name_H-M   'P 1'
#
loop_
_entity.id
_entity.type
_entity.pdbx_description
1 polymer ?
#
loop_
_entity_poly.entity_id
_entity_poly.type
_entity_poly.pdbx_seq_one_letter_code
_entity_poly.pdbx_strand_id
1 'polypeptide(L)'
;MKSMQSKTGSPLVRTEAELESRLTSALNIAFPNIPREDLIEQRHFTVRLGHGTYKIDSAAHWKKYGRADVLIFHRERPLAVIELKREDLTLTHDDYEQAQSYANQLTPRPPLVVVTNGKDTRVYDSSNGQQWSGGQDASAAVNKMLANSAKLAAADMRWAIEALMGRETNAWVPAVREETARLLIDITDQPGHSEHPFANNLLFPRKITSLVIESAVMGTAFTIIEGDAQSGKSSCLREISLKTESSDLLAVLMLRGSGPGLFQALANLFAAEFEWNLTSNDARNWLRRMSNCTEGPSLMLAIDDVEPGSQMATDLEELAGIRFGNRLVVVLTTYHANALLKNPNGRTPSAIGSRSKVFKTSPMSLDEFKLAQQILSDQRIVFQQGAEYADDYRSPWVLRTIYDDIVRNHQYQKTDLIAYLPPSPGMELIDAAQKSYESQYDLLRYYRVLARCALADTNSHSVELMFAKANGFVVRYDALSDEARGVVNELKHMGAVRIFRLSGWEDVVVPTVPAAYLLELSDAVCDELVLRAEQDPQDAGAWLGERLDATYLGDMIGAQAIRRMAAKERYFSFGIIQGLLSIEPYKEPIKNGLFTLAMPDNQQVNLKIEDGLAWISKHGDDAKSVLVNLEDQIPKVISKSTSWMILGQLAKLPSAEVGDDDQRIDAYILLSIGRCPFPLIRTNIEGLPYFEHNFGDQGDVLCLEKASIEVATQAMADLFSAPWLYADQWVDTAIATGSIHLLHRLFAALNTVILRRIPVQSDWANEALNQRVSPALKEAIRSLSS
;
A
#
# COMPACT_ATOMS: atom_id res chain seq x y z
N MET A 1 53.16 2.47 48.25
CA MET A 1 52.28 3.11 49.24
C MET A 1 50.94 3.39 48.58
N LYS A 2 49.88 2.75 49.09
CA LYS A 2 48.49 2.95 48.67
C LYS A 2 48.04 4.36 49.07
N SER A 3 47.39 5.08 48.16
CA SER A 3 46.59 6.26 48.48
C SER A 3 45.22 6.12 47.83
N MET A 4 44.21 6.25 48.68
CA MET A 4 42.79 5.91 48.53
C MET A 4 42.10 6.40 47.25
N GLN A 5 41.48 5.46 46.54
CA GLN A 5 40.31 5.72 45.72
C GLN A 5 39.11 6.02 46.64
N SER A 6 38.47 7.17 46.46
CA SER A 6 37.11 7.38 46.95
C SER A 6 36.16 6.59 46.06
N LYS A 7 35.54 5.55 46.63
CA LYS A 7 34.42 4.83 46.02
C LYS A 7 33.26 5.81 45.88
N THR A 8 32.96 6.24 44.65
CA THR A 8 31.64 6.74 44.29
C THR A 8 30.66 5.58 44.46
N GLY A 9 29.76 5.72 45.43
CA GLY A 9 28.77 4.71 45.78
C GLY A 9 27.84 4.40 44.60
N SER A 10 27.51 3.13 44.46
CA SER A 10 26.42 2.60 43.64
C SER A 10 25.11 3.35 43.93
N PRO A 11 24.23 3.60 42.94
CA PRO A 11 22.93 4.20 43.23
C PRO A 11 22.15 3.25 44.15
N LEU A 12 21.81 3.74 45.34
CA LEU A 12 20.96 3.03 46.30
C LEU A 12 19.68 2.57 45.59
N VAL A 13 19.43 1.26 45.59
CA VAL A 13 18.11 0.71 45.24
C VAL A 13 17.12 1.28 46.26
N ARG A 14 16.20 2.11 45.77
CA ARG A 14 15.27 2.89 46.60
C ARG A 14 14.22 1.98 47.19
N THR A 15 14.04 2.07 48.51
CA THR A 15 13.10 1.21 49.23
C THR A 15 11.74 1.89 49.37
N GLU A 16 10.69 1.07 49.39
CA GLU A 16 9.32 1.53 49.65
C GLU A 16 9.16 2.13 51.07
N ALA A 17 9.98 1.66 52.02
CA ALA A 17 10.06 2.23 53.37
C ALA A 17 10.51 3.70 53.38
N GLU A 18 11.38 4.10 52.45
CA GLU A 18 11.80 5.50 52.31
C GLU A 18 10.66 6.40 51.81
N LEU A 19 9.84 5.88 50.88
CA LEU A 19 8.64 6.56 50.38
C LEU A 19 7.62 6.78 51.51
N GLU A 20 7.37 5.74 52.30
CA GLU A 20 6.42 5.76 53.42
C GLU A 20 6.82 6.76 54.52
N SER A 21 8.09 6.76 54.91
CA SER A 21 8.60 7.70 55.91
C SER A 21 8.47 9.16 55.45
N ARG A 22 8.72 9.44 54.16
CA ARG A 22 8.66 10.80 53.62
C ARG A 22 7.24 11.29 53.43
N LEU A 23 6.36 10.42 52.95
CA LEU A 23 4.94 10.73 52.82
C LEU A 23 4.31 11.03 54.19
N THR A 24 4.67 10.27 55.22
CA THR A 24 4.25 10.54 56.61
C THR A 24 4.69 11.93 57.07
N SER A 25 5.94 12.31 56.80
CA SER A 25 6.46 13.64 57.13
C SER A 25 5.70 14.75 56.39
N ALA A 26 5.44 14.56 55.10
CA ALA A 26 4.72 15.51 54.27
C ALA A 26 3.29 15.75 54.77
N LEU A 27 2.59 14.69 55.18
CA LEU A 27 1.22 14.77 55.70
C LEU A 27 1.16 15.54 57.02
N ASN A 28 2.12 15.32 57.92
CA ASN A 28 2.17 16.04 59.20
C ASN A 28 2.42 17.55 59.00
N ILE A 29 3.18 17.93 57.97
CA ILE A 29 3.44 19.34 57.65
C ILE A 29 2.25 19.97 56.92
N ALA A 30 1.66 19.26 55.96
CA ALA A 30 0.53 19.77 55.18
C ALA A 30 -0.77 19.85 56.00
N PHE A 31 -0.96 18.94 56.96
CA PHE A 31 -2.20 18.79 57.73
C PHE A 31 -1.94 18.67 59.25
N PRO A 32 -1.29 19.66 59.90
CA PRO A 32 -0.82 19.55 61.28
C PRO A 32 -1.93 19.38 62.33
N ASN A 33 -3.18 19.73 61.96
CA ASN A 33 -4.34 19.71 62.85
C ASN A 33 -5.39 18.65 62.45
N ILE A 34 -5.04 17.70 61.58
CA ILE A 34 -5.89 16.56 61.23
C ILE A 34 -5.26 15.29 61.81
N PRO A 35 -6.00 14.48 62.61
CA PRO A 35 -5.50 13.21 63.11
C PRO A 35 -5.03 12.31 61.96
N ARG A 36 -3.88 11.65 62.12
CA ARG A 36 -3.30 10.82 61.05
C ARG A 36 -4.23 9.66 60.68
N GLU A 37 -4.98 9.10 61.64
CA GLU A 37 -5.97 8.05 61.41
C GLU A 37 -7.14 8.47 60.49
N ASP A 38 -7.41 9.77 60.36
CA ASP A 38 -8.47 10.29 59.49
C ASP A 38 -8.00 10.48 58.04
N LEU A 39 -6.70 10.29 57.76
CA LEU A 39 -6.08 10.46 56.44
C LEU A 39 -5.70 9.10 55.84
N ILE A 40 -6.34 8.73 54.73
CA ILE A 40 -6.07 7.46 54.03
C ILE A 40 -5.23 7.75 52.77
N GLU A 41 -4.09 7.07 52.65
CA GLU A 41 -3.21 7.17 51.48
C GLU A 41 -3.59 6.13 50.43
N GLN A 42 -3.76 6.56 49.18
CA GLN A 42 -3.95 5.68 48.04
C GLN A 42 -2.77 5.83 47.07
N ARG A 43 -1.90 4.81 47.05
CA ARG A 43 -0.69 4.72 46.20
C ARG A 43 -0.94 4.01 44.86
N HIS A 44 -2.15 3.46 44.70
CA HIS A 44 -2.64 2.88 43.47
C HIS A 44 -4.02 3.45 43.22
N PHE A 45 -4.12 4.40 42.30
CA PHE A 45 -5.39 4.99 41.95
C PHE A 45 -5.57 5.03 40.44
N THR A 46 -6.83 5.00 40.07
CA THR A 46 -7.23 4.96 38.67
C THR A 46 -7.79 6.33 38.33
N VAL A 47 -7.31 6.87 37.22
CA VAL A 47 -7.73 8.16 36.73
C VAL A 47 -8.50 7.97 35.43
N ARG A 48 -9.68 8.57 35.33
CA ARG A 48 -10.52 8.50 34.15
C ARG A 48 -10.23 9.71 33.27
N LEU A 49 -9.81 9.45 32.04
CA LEU A 49 -9.55 10.47 31.02
C LEU A 49 -10.47 10.16 29.84
N GLY A 50 -11.57 10.92 29.74
CA GLY A 50 -12.65 10.65 28.78
C GLY A 50 -13.22 9.23 28.94
N HIS A 51 -13.14 8.44 27.88
CA HIS A 51 -13.55 7.02 27.85
C HIS A 51 -12.49 6.06 28.42
N GLY A 52 -11.23 6.50 28.53
CA GLY A 52 -10.08 5.71 28.98
C GLY A 52 -9.88 5.68 30.50
N THR A 53 -9.32 4.58 30.99
CA THR A 53 -9.08 4.32 32.42
C THR A 53 -7.60 4.01 32.66
N TYR A 54 -6.87 4.91 33.34
CA TYR A 54 -5.42 4.85 33.51
C TYR A 54 -5.06 4.48 34.95
N LYS A 55 -4.18 3.49 35.15
CA LYS A 55 -3.73 3.07 36.48
C LYS A 55 -2.40 3.73 36.83
N ILE A 56 -2.34 4.40 37.96
CA ILE A 56 -1.11 4.99 38.52
C ILE A 56 -0.57 4.06 39.61
N ASP A 57 0.72 3.73 39.54
CA ASP A 57 1.47 2.98 40.57
C ASP A 57 2.62 3.86 41.09
N SER A 58 2.38 4.49 42.23
CA SER A 58 3.31 5.45 42.85
C SER A 58 4.61 4.77 43.30
N ALA A 59 4.57 3.48 43.65
CA ALA A 59 5.74 2.74 44.12
C ALA A 59 6.69 2.38 42.97
N ALA A 60 6.14 2.02 41.80
CA ALA A 60 6.91 1.82 40.58
C ALA A 60 7.56 3.13 40.09
N HIS A 61 6.81 4.24 40.10
CA HIS A 61 7.33 5.57 39.74
C HIS A 61 8.44 6.06 40.68
N TRP A 62 8.31 5.84 42.00
CA TRP A 62 9.34 6.19 42.97
C TRP A 62 10.65 5.44 42.74
N LYS A 63 10.56 4.13 42.49
CA LYS A 63 11.72 3.28 42.18
C LYS A 63 12.43 3.72 40.91
N LYS A 64 11.69 4.04 39.85
CA LYS A 64 12.24 4.35 38.51
C LYS A 64 12.71 5.81 38.37
N TYR A 65 11.92 6.77 38.85
CA TYR A 65 12.12 8.20 38.61
C TYR A 65 12.37 9.02 39.88
N GLY A 66 12.11 8.47 41.07
CA GLY A 66 12.28 9.19 42.34
C GLY A 66 11.19 10.24 42.59
N ARG A 67 10.04 10.09 41.92
CA ARG A 67 8.84 10.89 42.16
C ARG A 67 7.65 9.98 42.42
N ALA A 68 6.72 10.42 43.25
CA ALA A 68 5.50 9.68 43.56
C ALA A 68 4.32 10.63 43.70
N ASP A 69 3.26 10.33 42.94
CA ASP A 69 1.95 10.97 43.06
C ASP A 69 1.08 10.15 44.01
N VAL A 70 0.57 10.74 45.08
CA VAL A 70 -0.26 10.02 46.07
C VAL A 70 -1.57 10.76 46.29
N LEU A 71 -2.68 10.03 46.22
CA LEU A 71 -3.99 10.56 46.54
C LEU A 71 -4.28 10.37 48.03
N ILE A 72 -4.69 11.44 48.70
CA ILE A 72 -5.03 11.46 50.12
C ILE A 72 -6.53 11.66 50.26
N PHE A 73 -7.16 10.79 51.04
CA PHE A 73 -8.54 10.92 51.46
C PHE A 73 -8.59 11.41 52.89
N HIS A 74 -9.55 12.28 53.19
CA HIS A 74 -9.99 12.55 54.54
C HIS A 74 -11.35 11.86 54.72
N ARG A 75 -11.37 10.81 55.55
CA ARG A 75 -12.49 9.85 55.60
C ARG A 75 -12.76 9.26 54.21
N GLU A 76 -13.98 9.38 53.68
CA GLU A 76 -14.36 8.84 52.36
C GLU A 76 -14.22 9.87 51.21
N ARG A 77 -13.68 11.06 51.46
CA ARG A 77 -13.59 12.12 50.44
C ARG A 77 -12.14 12.43 50.06
N PRO A 78 -11.82 12.55 48.76
CA PRO A 78 -10.49 12.94 48.32
C PRO A 78 -10.19 14.36 48.80
N LEU A 79 -9.07 14.51 49.50
CA LEU A 79 -8.61 15.74 50.14
C LEU A 79 -7.49 16.41 49.34
N ALA A 80 -6.47 15.64 48.93
CA ALA A 80 -5.34 16.20 48.23
C ALA A 80 -4.63 15.21 47.30
N VAL A 81 -4.02 15.73 46.24
CA VAL A 81 -2.94 15.02 45.53
C VAL A 81 -1.61 15.53 46.05
N ILE A 82 -0.70 14.60 46.37
CA ILE A 82 0.65 14.90 46.80
C ILE A 82 1.64 14.50 45.70
N GLU A 83 2.37 15.47 45.16
CA GLU A 83 3.58 15.22 44.37
C GLU A 83 4.77 15.24 45.33
N LEU A 84 5.34 14.06 45.55
CA LEU A 84 6.54 13.88 46.35
C LEU A 84 7.77 13.73 45.46
N LYS A 85 8.71 14.67 45.59
CA LYS A 85 10.02 14.65 44.95
C LYS A 85 11.11 14.16 45.91
N ARG A 86 12.31 13.96 45.37
CA ARG A 86 13.50 13.66 46.17
C ARG A 86 13.99 14.89 46.92
N GLU A 87 14.59 14.65 48.08
CA GLU A 87 15.14 15.69 48.98
C GLU A 87 16.23 16.57 48.36
N ASP A 88 16.92 16.08 47.32
CA ASP A 88 17.94 16.81 46.55
C ASP A 88 17.36 17.71 45.44
N LEU A 89 16.04 17.67 45.22
CA LEU A 89 15.36 18.48 44.21
C LEU A 89 14.68 19.70 44.85
N THR A 90 14.89 20.87 44.27
CA THR A 90 14.21 22.11 44.67
C THR A 90 12.79 22.14 44.10
N LEU A 91 11.81 22.50 44.93
CA LEU A 91 10.42 22.62 44.48
C LEU A 91 10.20 23.84 43.58
N THR A 92 9.75 23.61 42.35
CA THR A 92 9.39 24.63 41.37
C THR A 92 7.87 24.84 41.32
N HIS A 93 7.41 25.81 40.54
CA HIS A 93 5.97 25.97 40.28
C HIS A 93 5.43 24.88 39.36
N ASP A 94 6.26 24.37 38.45
CA ASP A 94 5.94 23.26 37.54
C ASP A 94 5.53 21.99 38.31
N ASP A 95 6.14 21.76 39.48
CA ASP A 95 5.75 20.64 40.35
C ASP A 95 4.32 20.75 40.89
N TYR A 96 3.84 21.99 41.11
CA TYR A 96 2.44 22.23 41.47
C TYR A 96 1.53 22.01 40.25
N GLU A 97 1.91 22.50 39.07
CA GLU A 97 1.15 22.29 37.84
C GLU A 97 0.99 20.78 37.51
N GLN A 98 2.05 19.99 37.74
CA GLN A 98 2.00 18.53 37.58
C GLN A 98 0.97 17.89 38.52
N ALA A 99 1.07 18.16 39.81
CA ALA A 99 0.18 17.60 40.83
C ALA A 99 -1.29 18.06 40.66
N GLN A 100 -1.48 19.30 40.20
CA GLN A 100 -2.78 19.90 39.90
C GLN A 100 -3.47 19.24 38.71
N SER A 101 -2.71 18.79 37.71
CA SER A 101 -3.24 18.02 36.58
C SER A 101 -3.93 16.74 37.05
N TYR A 102 -3.32 15.99 37.98
CA TYR A 102 -3.93 14.78 38.54
C TYR A 102 -5.16 15.08 39.40
N ALA A 103 -5.11 16.14 40.21
CA ALA A 103 -6.26 16.54 41.01
C ALA A 103 -7.49 16.83 40.13
N ASN A 104 -7.30 17.47 38.98
CA ASN A 104 -8.38 17.82 38.05
C ASN A 104 -9.09 16.61 37.41
N GLN A 105 -8.44 15.44 37.39
CA GLN A 105 -8.95 14.24 36.75
C GLN A 105 -9.72 13.31 37.71
N LEU A 106 -9.72 13.64 39.01
CA LEU A 106 -10.40 12.87 40.03
C LEU A 106 -11.82 13.40 40.25
N THR A 107 -12.79 12.50 40.40
CA THR A 107 -14.18 12.85 40.72
C THR A 107 -14.58 12.15 42.02
N PRO A 108 -14.86 12.90 43.11
CA PRO A 108 -14.80 14.35 43.22
C PRO A 108 -13.37 14.90 43.22
N ARG A 109 -13.17 16.12 42.71
CA ARG A 109 -11.84 16.78 42.66
C ARG A 109 -11.32 17.05 44.07
N PRO A 110 -10.10 16.59 44.43
CA PRO A 110 -9.47 16.94 45.68
C PRO A 110 -9.28 18.46 45.77
N PRO A 111 -9.66 19.11 46.88
CA PRO A 111 -9.57 20.56 47.04
C PRO A 111 -8.14 21.10 47.14
N LEU A 112 -7.14 20.26 47.44
CA LEU A 112 -5.78 20.69 47.70
C LEU A 112 -4.76 19.94 46.83
N VAL A 113 -3.64 20.62 46.58
CA VAL A 113 -2.45 20.04 45.97
C VAL A 113 -1.28 20.29 46.91
N VAL A 114 -0.52 19.24 47.21
CA VAL A 114 0.66 19.32 48.06
C VAL A 114 1.88 18.96 47.23
N VAL A 115 2.88 19.82 47.25
CA VAL A 115 4.18 19.55 46.64
C VAL A 115 5.22 19.52 47.75
N THR A 116 6.00 18.44 47.81
CA THR A 116 7.01 18.26 48.86
C THR A 116 8.23 17.52 48.37
N ASN A 117 9.40 17.87 48.90
CA ASN A 117 10.65 17.10 48.74
C ASN A 117 11.11 16.48 50.08
N GLY A 118 10.29 16.56 51.12
CA GLY A 118 10.61 16.12 52.48
C GLY A 118 11.31 17.16 53.36
N LYS A 119 11.84 18.27 52.80
CA LYS A 119 12.36 19.43 53.55
C LYS A 119 11.42 20.62 53.47
N ASP A 120 11.03 20.94 52.25
CA ASP A 120 10.06 21.99 51.93
C ASP A 120 8.74 21.32 51.56
N THR A 121 7.64 21.90 52.03
CA THR A 121 6.28 21.49 51.68
C THR A 121 5.47 22.72 51.37
N ARG A 122 4.83 22.74 50.20
CA ARG A 122 3.94 23.82 49.76
C ARG A 122 2.57 23.23 49.48
N VAL A 123 1.55 23.86 50.03
CA VAL A 123 0.15 23.46 49.85
C VAL A 123 -0.55 24.53 49.03
N TYR A 124 -1.36 24.12 48.07
CA TYR A 124 -2.07 24.98 47.14
C TYR A 124 -3.56 24.64 47.16
N ASP A 125 -4.39 25.66 47.06
CA ASP A 125 -5.82 25.48 46.75
C ASP A 125 -5.94 25.07 45.29
N SER A 126 -6.51 23.89 45.06
CA SER A 126 -6.60 23.31 43.74
C SER A 126 -7.38 24.19 42.75
N SER A 127 -8.34 24.98 43.23
CA SER A 127 -9.26 25.74 42.39
C SER A 127 -8.73 27.09 41.90
N ASN A 128 -7.72 27.64 42.58
CA ASN A 128 -7.19 28.98 42.27
C ASN A 128 -5.65 29.06 42.30
N GLY A 129 -4.97 27.98 42.69
CA GLY A 129 -3.51 27.90 42.74
C GLY A 129 -2.84 28.80 43.77
N GLN A 130 -3.59 29.44 44.65
CA GLN A 130 -3.01 30.25 45.73
C GLN A 130 -2.45 29.34 46.82
N GLN A 131 -1.32 29.76 47.38
CA GLN A 131 -0.67 29.03 48.46
C GLN A 131 -1.57 29.05 49.70
N TRP A 132 -1.91 27.85 50.16
CA TRP A 132 -2.76 27.64 51.31
C TRP A 132 -1.93 27.61 52.59
N SER A 133 -2.29 28.45 53.56
CA SER A 133 -1.76 28.41 54.92
C SER A 133 -2.92 28.17 55.86
N GLY A 134 -3.10 26.90 56.26
CA GLY A 134 -4.21 26.50 57.13
C GLY A 134 -4.33 27.40 58.36
N GLY A 135 -5.46 28.10 58.47
CA GLY A 135 -5.77 28.93 59.64
C GLY A 135 -5.98 28.09 60.91
N GLN A 136 -6.27 28.76 62.02
CA GLN A 136 -6.40 28.16 63.36
C GLN A 136 -7.49 27.07 63.50
N ASP A 137 -8.36 26.87 62.50
CA ASP A 137 -9.35 25.79 62.45
C ASP A 137 -9.37 25.09 61.08
N ALA A 138 -8.36 24.22 60.87
CA ALA A 138 -8.14 23.53 59.59
C ALA A 138 -9.26 22.56 59.20
N SER A 139 -9.94 21.93 60.18
CA SER A 139 -11.01 20.95 59.92
C SER A 139 -12.28 21.61 59.35
N ALA A 140 -12.67 22.77 59.90
CA ALA A 140 -13.78 23.55 59.36
C ALA A 140 -13.46 24.13 57.96
N ALA A 141 -12.23 24.57 57.74
CA ALA A 141 -11.76 25.08 56.44
C ALA A 141 -11.75 23.99 55.35
N VAL A 142 -11.27 22.78 55.67
CA VAL A 142 -11.25 21.62 54.77
C VAL A 142 -12.67 21.19 54.39
N ASN A 143 -13.61 21.14 55.34
CA ASN A 143 -15.01 20.81 55.04
C ASN A 143 -15.69 21.84 54.13
N LYS A 144 -15.37 23.13 54.29
CA LYS A 144 -15.87 24.21 53.45
C LYS A 144 -15.27 24.17 52.04
N MET A 145 -14.00 23.80 51.90
CA MET A 145 -13.34 23.57 50.61
C MET A 145 -13.96 22.39 49.86
N LEU A 146 -14.17 21.25 50.53
CA LEU A 146 -14.84 20.07 49.94
C LEU A 146 -16.27 20.38 49.43
N ALA A 147 -16.99 21.30 50.09
CA ALA A 147 -18.31 21.75 49.67
C ALA A 147 -18.29 22.72 48.47
N ASN A 148 -17.20 23.48 48.30
CA ASN A 148 -17.02 24.47 47.22
C ASN A 148 -16.41 23.87 45.95
N SER A 149 -15.51 22.89 46.06
CA SER A 149 -14.86 22.22 44.91
C SER A 149 -15.86 21.53 43.98
N ALA A 150 -17.00 21.07 44.50
CA ALA A 150 -18.09 20.52 43.70
C ALA A 150 -18.76 21.54 42.75
N LYS A 151 -18.64 22.86 43.03
CA LYS A 151 -19.27 23.93 42.24
C LYS A 151 -18.36 24.52 41.16
N LEU A 152 -17.04 24.33 41.24
CA LEU A 152 -16.03 25.00 40.40
C LEU A 152 -15.58 24.20 39.16
N ALA A 153 -16.09 22.97 38.98
CA ALA A 153 -15.62 22.01 37.97
C ALA A 153 -15.76 22.46 36.49
N ALA A 154 -16.53 23.51 36.17
CA ALA A 154 -16.81 23.92 34.80
C ALA A 154 -15.80 24.92 34.19
N ALA A 155 -15.04 25.66 35.00
CA ALA A 155 -14.14 26.72 34.52
C ALA A 155 -12.68 26.27 34.30
N ASP A 156 -12.28 25.15 34.90
CA ASP A 156 -10.89 24.64 34.95
C ASP A 156 -10.51 23.67 33.81
N MET A 157 -11.46 23.40 32.91
CA MET A 157 -11.31 22.38 31.87
C MET A 157 -10.23 22.75 30.84
N ARG A 158 -10.05 24.05 30.53
CA ARG A 158 -9.09 24.52 29.52
C ARG A 158 -7.63 24.34 29.92
N TRP A 159 -7.32 24.48 31.20
CA TRP A 159 -5.97 24.29 31.72
C TRP A 159 -5.65 22.79 31.94
N ALA A 160 -6.64 21.99 32.36
CA ALA A 160 -6.52 20.53 32.42
C ALA A 160 -6.26 19.93 31.02
N ILE A 161 -6.94 20.45 29.99
CA ILE A 161 -6.66 20.16 28.57
C ILE A 161 -5.19 20.47 28.23
N GLU A 162 -4.69 21.65 28.61
CA GLU A 162 -3.31 22.05 28.31
C GLU A 162 -2.25 21.24 29.06
N ALA A 163 -2.51 20.82 30.29
CA ALA A 163 -1.61 20.01 31.11
C ALA A 163 -1.59 18.53 30.67
N LEU A 164 -2.74 17.96 30.30
CA LEU A 164 -2.85 16.58 29.78
C LEU A 164 -2.28 16.44 28.37
N MET A 165 -2.40 17.49 27.57
CA MET A 165 -1.78 17.59 26.25
C MET A 165 -0.34 18.15 26.30
N GLY A 166 0.18 18.39 27.50
CA GLY A 166 1.48 18.99 27.79
C GLY A 166 2.66 18.00 27.75
N ARG A 167 3.86 18.55 27.98
CA ARG A 167 5.17 17.94 27.64
C ARG A 167 5.56 16.67 28.43
N GLU A 168 4.90 16.35 29.54
CA GLU A 168 5.44 15.41 30.54
C GLU A 168 4.54 14.20 30.88
N THR A 169 3.27 14.18 30.45
CA THR A 169 2.28 13.19 30.93
C THR A 169 2.14 11.96 30.03
N ASN A 170 2.69 11.96 28.80
CA ASN A 170 2.56 10.90 27.78
C ASN A 170 1.12 10.42 27.50
N ALA A 171 0.08 11.11 28.00
CA ALA A 171 -1.33 10.70 27.90
C ALA A 171 -1.86 10.73 26.45
N TRP A 172 -1.23 11.51 25.58
CA TRP A 172 -1.57 11.58 24.16
C TRP A 172 -1.12 10.35 23.35
N VAL A 173 -0.10 9.61 23.82
CA VAL A 173 0.46 8.46 23.09
C VAL A 173 -0.56 7.32 22.97
N PRO A 174 -1.22 6.87 24.07
CA PRO A 174 -2.29 5.89 23.98
C PRO A 174 -3.47 6.36 23.12
N ALA A 175 -3.92 7.60 23.28
CA ALA A 175 -5.03 8.16 22.51
C ALA A 175 -4.77 8.14 20.99
N VAL A 176 -3.57 8.56 20.57
CA VAL A 176 -3.17 8.53 19.15
C VAL A 176 -3.08 7.11 18.61
N ARG A 177 -2.54 6.17 19.38
CA ARG A 177 -2.44 4.76 18.97
C ARG A 177 -3.80 4.11 18.84
N GLU A 178 -4.69 4.38 19.79
CA GLU A 178 -6.05 3.85 19.78
C GLU A 178 -6.85 4.36 18.58
N GLU A 179 -6.73 5.65 18.25
CA GLU A 179 -7.38 6.20 17.06
C GLU A 179 -6.84 5.59 15.77
N THR A 180 -5.51 5.43 15.65
CA THR A 180 -4.92 4.73 14.51
C THR A 180 -5.44 3.29 14.40
N ALA A 181 -5.54 2.58 15.53
CA ALA A 181 -6.08 1.21 15.55
C ALA A 181 -7.56 1.17 15.11
N ARG A 182 -8.39 2.10 15.59
CA ARG A 182 -9.79 2.24 15.16
C ARG A 182 -9.89 2.52 13.66
N LEU A 183 -9.16 3.51 13.15
CA LEU A 183 -9.16 3.83 11.73
C LEU A 183 -8.76 2.61 10.89
N LEU A 184 -7.72 1.87 11.30
CA LEU A 184 -7.27 0.67 10.58
C LEU A 184 -8.36 -0.41 10.56
N ILE A 185 -9.07 -0.62 11.67
CA ILE A 185 -10.20 -1.56 11.73
C ILE A 185 -11.31 -1.13 10.77
N ASP A 186 -11.68 0.15 10.77
CA ASP A 186 -12.75 0.71 9.96
C ASP A 186 -12.49 0.65 8.44
N ILE A 187 -11.21 0.55 8.04
CA ILE A 187 -10.80 0.48 6.62
C ILE A 187 -10.18 -0.86 6.23
N THR A 188 -10.39 -1.89 7.05
CA THR A 188 -9.95 -3.26 6.77
C THR A 188 -11.14 -4.18 6.58
N ASP A 189 -11.23 -4.75 5.38
CA ASP A 189 -12.26 -5.71 5.04
C ASP A 189 -12.00 -7.09 5.63
N GLN A 190 -13.11 -7.83 5.80
CA GLN A 190 -13.03 -9.28 5.96
C GLN A 190 -12.45 -9.94 4.70
N PRO A 191 -11.76 -11.08 4.82
CA PRO A 191 -11.20 -11.78 3.67
C PRO A 191 -12.26 -12.06 2.58
N GLY A 192 -11.97 -11.75 1.32
CA GLY A 192 -12.90 -11.96 0.20
C GLY A 192 -13.84 -10.78 -0.11
N HIS A 193 -13.81 -9.70 0.68
CA HIS A 193 -14.47 -8.44 0.36
C HIS A 193 -13.48 -7.43 -0.21
N SER A 194 -13.95 -6.47 -1.02
CA SER A 194 -13.09 -5.50 -1.73
C SER A 194 -13.69 -4.08 -1.72
N GLU A 195 -14.37 -3.72 -0.63
CA GLU A 195 -14.98 -2.40 -0.43
C GLU A 195 -13.97 -1.38 0.11
N HIS A 196 -13.03 -1.83 0.94
CA HIS A 196 -12.00 -1.04 1.59
C HIS A 196 -10.59 -1.40 1.12
N PRO A 197 -9.61 -0.48 1.29
CA PRO A 197 -8.26 -0.67 0.77
C PRO A 197 -7.50 -1.85 1.41
N PHE A 198 -7.84 -2.27 2.62
CA PHE A 198 -7.12 -3.32 3.34
C PHE A 198 -7.93 -4.60 3.49
N ALA A 199 -7.23 -5.73 3.67
CA ALA A 199 -7.81 -7.02 4.00
C ALA A 199 -7.25 -7.50 5.33
N ASN A 200 -8.08 -8.16 6.11
CA ASN A 200 -7.64 -8.96 7.22
C ASN A 200 -6.75 -10.11 6.71
N ASN A 201 -5.69 -10.40 7.48
CA ASN A 201 -4.67 -11.42 7.19
C ASN A 201 -3.84 -11.19 5.91
N LEU A 202 -3.96 -10.03 5.26
CA LEU A 202 -3.20 -9.72 4.06
C LEU A 202 -2.51 -8.36 4.18
N LEU A 203 -1.18 -8.36 4.11
CA LEU A 203 -0.33 -7.17 4.03
C LEU A 203 0.96 -7.52 3.31
N PHE A 204 1.19 -6.97 2.12
CA PHE A 204 2.44 -7.18 1.38
C PHE A 204 3.49 -6.14 1.83
N PRO A 205 4.57 -6.56 2.52
CA PRO A 205 5.57 -5.64 3.05
C PRO A 205 6.32 -4.93 1.93
N ARG A 206 6.69 -3.67 2.18
CA ARG A 206 7.46 -2.87 1.21
C ARG A 206 8.81 -2.43 1.77
N LYS A 207 9.86 -2.47 0.94
CA LYS A 207 11.20 -1.98 1.31
C LYS A 207 11.17 -0.49 1.70
N ILE A 208 10.35 0.28 0.99
CA ILE A 208 10.12 1.72 1.25
C ILE A 208 9.64 1.98 2.69
N THR A 209 8.88 1.07 3.30
CA THR A 209 8.36 1.22 4.66
C THR A 209 9.49 1.39 5.66
N SER A 210 10.52 0.54 5.57
CA SER A 210 11.67 0.62 6.49
C SER A 210 12.46 1.92 6.28
N LEU A 211 12.65 2.34 5.02
CA LEU A 211 13.33 3.62 4.70
C LEU A 211 12.58 4.84 5.22
N VAL A 212 11.24 4.80 5.20
CA VAL A 212 10.39 5.87 5.74
C VAL A 212 10.46 5.92 7.27
N ILE A 213 10.44 4.77 7.94
CA ILE A 213 10.62 4.68 9.41
C ILE A 213 11.99 5.24 9.80
N GLU A 214 13.06 4.82 9.12
CA GLU A 214 14.42 5.34 9.36
C GLU A 214 14.50 6.85 9.15
N SER A 215 13.94 7.35 8.05
CA SER A 215 13.87 8.79 7.73
C SER A 215 13.17 9.59 8.84
N ALA A 216 12.08 9.03 9.38
CA ALA A 216 11.31 9.63 10.46
C ALA A 216 12.06 9.61 11.80
N VAL A 217 12.72 8.51 12.16
CA VAL A 217 13.54 8.40 13.37
C VAL A 217 14.74 9.36 13.31
N MET A 218 15.31 9.59 12.12
CA MET A 218 16.35 10.59 11.89
C MET A 218 15.84 12.05 11.97
N GLY A 219 14.53 12.27 12.14
CA GLY A 219 13.94 13.61 12.28
C GLY A 219 13.65 14.32 10.97
N THR A 220 13.47 13.60 9.85
CA THR A 220 13.04 14.20 8.59
C THR A 220 11.61 14.73 8.75
N ALA A 221 11.45 16.05 8.64
CA ALA A 221 10.19 16.73 8.97
C ALA A 221 9.02 16.29 8.09
N PHE A 222 9.24 16.16 6.78
CA PHE A 222 8.24 15.67 5.83
C PHE A 222 8.80 14.53 4.99
N THR A 223 8.04 13.44 4.86
CA THR A 223 8.32 12.34 3.96
C THR A 223 7.10 12.13 3.07
N ILE A 224 7.29 12.11 1.75
CA ILE A 224 6.24 11.91 0.77
C ILE A 224 6.43 10.55 0.12
N ILE A 225 5.39 9.72 0.14
CA ILE A 225 5.32 8.45 -0.60
C ILE A 225 4.47 8.70 -1.85
N GLU A 226 5.12 8.73 -3.01
CA GLU A 226 4.51 8.95 -4.32
C GLU A 226 4.34 7.64 -5.08
N GLY A 227 3.29 7.54 -5.90
CA GLY A 227 3.15 6.45 -6.86
C GLY A 227 1.72 6.20 -7.32
N ASP A 228 1.58 5.28 -8.28
CA ASP A 228 0.31 5.05 -8.99
C ASP A 228 -0.80 4.51 -8.10
N ALA A 229 -2.03 4.51 -8.60
CA ALA A 229 -3.18 3.98 -7.87
C ALA A 229 -2.98 2.51 -7.52
N GLN A 230 -3.33 2.13 -6.29
CA GLN A 230 -3.21 0.76 -5.76
C GLN A 230 -1.80 0.13 -5.83
N SER A 231 -0.75 0.95 -5.96
CA SER A 231 0.65 0.53 -5.86
C SER A 231 1.10 0.13 -4.45
N GLY A 232 0.22 0.22 -3.44
CA GLY A 232 0.50 -0.16 -2.04
C GLY A 232 0.93 0.98 -1.12
N LYS A 233 0.76 2.25 -1.51
CA LYS A 233 1.09 3.42 -0.67
C LYS A 233 0.37 3.41 0.69
N SER A 234 -0.96 3.24 0.68
CA SER A 234 -1.76 3.12 1.90
C SER A 234 -1.33 1.92 2.74
N SER A 235 -0.97 0.80 2.09
CA SER A 235 -0.44 -0.38 2.78
C SER A 235 0.90 -0.12 3.45
N CYS A 236 1.74 0.78 2.91
CA CYS A 236 2.96 1.22 3.58
C CYS A 236 2.63 1.97 4.89
N LEU A 237 1.63 2.86 4.89
CA LEU A 237 1.21 3.54 6.11
C LEU A 237 0.64 2.56 7.15
N ARG A 238 -0.17 1.58 6.72
CA ARG A 238 -0.63 0.48 7.58
C ARG A 238 0.54 -0.31 8.16
N GLU A 239 1.51 -0.68 7.34
CA GLU A 239 2.70 -1.41 7.77
C GLU A 239 3.53 -0.61 8.78
N ILE A 240 3.69 0.70 8.58
CA ILE A 240 4.34 1.61 9.53
C ILE A 240 3.60 1.59 10.87
N SER A 241 2.27 1.77 10.86
CA SER A 241 1.45 1.77 12.07
C SER A 241 1.59 0.45 12.85
N LEU A 242 1.52 -0.69 12.17
CA LEU A 242 1.66 -2.01 12.79
C LEU A 242 3.07 -2.26 13.34
N LYS A 243 4.13 -1.89 12.60
CA LYS A 243 5.52 -2.07 13.03
C LYS A 243 5.92 -1.17 14.20
N THR A 244 5.16 -0.11 14.46
CA THR A 244 5.49 0.91 15.48
C THR A 244 4.46 1.00 16.61
N GLU A 245 3.49 0.07 16.66
CA GLU A 245 2.41 0.05 17.65
C GLU A 245 2.92 0.15 19.10
N SER A 246 4.02 -0.55 19.40
CA SER A 246 4.68 -0.55 20.70
C SER A 246 6.01 0.22 20.74
N SER A 247 6.27 1.11 19.78
CA SER A 247 7.56 1.81 19.66
C SER A 247 7.76 2.85 20.77
N ASP A 248 8.89 2.83 21.47
CA ASP A 248 9.24 3.91 22.41
C ASP A 248 9.75 5.19 21.71
N LEU A 249 10.00 5.11 20.39
CA LEU A 249 10.53 6.21 19.60
C LEU A 249 9.45 6.98 18.83
N LEU A 250 8.40 6.28 18.40
CA LEU A 250 7.36 6.82 17.52
C LEU A 250 5.96 6.51 18.08
N ALA A 251 5.08 7.49 18.00
CA ALA A 251 3.65 7.34 18.15
C ALA A 251 2.99 7.76 16.83
N VAL A 252 2.33 6.83 16.15
CA VAL A 252 1.76 7.07 14.82
C VAL A 252 0.29 7.43 14.95
N LEU A 253 -0.07 8.60 14.42
CA LEU A 253 -1.45 8.99 14.16
C LEU A 253 -1.72 8.88 12.66
N MET A 254 -2.51 7.89 12.26
CA MET A 254 -2.95 7.75 10.89
C MET A 254 -4.22 8.59 10.64
N LEU A 255 -4.24 9.34 9.54
CA LEU A 255 -5.37 10.18 9.13
C LEU A 255 -5.64 9.98 7.65
N ARG A 256 -6.89 10.22 7.23
CA ARG A 256 -7.23 10.36 5.82
C ARG A 256 -6.92 11.79 5.35
N GLY A 257 -6.39 11.91 4.14
CA GLY A 257 -6.11 13.17 3.48
C GLY A 257 -7.38 13.85 2.95
N SER A 258 -8.42 13.07 2.68
CA SER A 258 -9.78 13.56 2.43
C SER A 258 -10.47 13.95 3.75
N GLY A 259 -11.10 15.12 3.79
CA GLY A 259 -11.86 15.59 4.96
C GLY A 259 -11.61 17.05 5.35
N PRO A 260 -11.83 17.42 6.62
CA PRO A 260 -11.93 18.81 7.06
C PRO A 260 -10.59 19.54 7.26
N GLY A 261 -9.45 18.92 6.92
CA GLY A 261 -8.10 19.45 7.18
C GLY A 261 -7.46 18.85 8.44
N LEU A 262 -6.14 19.02 8.58
CA LEU A 262 -5.34 18.46 9.68
C LEU A 262 -5.80 18.99 11.04
N PHE A 263 -5.92 20.30 11.17
CA PHE A 263 -6.16 20.91 12.48
C PHE A 263 -7.57 20.59 13.00
N GLN A 264 -8.56 20.59 12.10
CA GLN A 264 -9.93 20.22 12.44
C GLN A 264 -10.05 18.72 12.74
N ALA A 265 -9.35 17.85 11.98
CA ALA A 265 -9.32 16.41 12.25
C ALA A 265 -8.77 16.12 13.66
N LEU A 266 -7.67 16.77 14.05
CA LEU A 266 -7.10 16.66 15.38
C LEU A 266 -8.03 17.19 16.48
N ALA A 267 -8.68 18.33 16.24
CA ALA A 267 -9.65 18.87 17.19
C ALA A 267 -10.81 17.90 17.42
N ASN A 268 -11.35 17.30 16.34
CA ASN A 268 -12.43 16.31 16.44
C ASN A 268 -11.99 15.04 17.16
N LEU A 269 -10.78 14.53 16.86
CA LEU A 269 -10.21 13.36 17.52
C LEU A 269 -10.14 13.56 19.04
N PHE A 270 -9.49 14.64 19.46
CA PHE A 270 -9.32 14.90 20.89
C PHE A 270 -10.64 15.27 21.57
N ALA A 271 -11.57 15.90 20.86
CA ALA A 271 -12.91 16.15 21.38
C ALA A 271 -13.68 14.85 21.65
N ALA A 272 -13.58 13.87 20.73
CA ALA A 272 -14.20 12.56 20.91
C ALA A 272 -13.55 11.75 22.04
N GLU A 273 -12.21 11.79 22.12
CA GLU A 273 -11.48 10.98 23.09
C GLU A 273 -11.58 11.50 24.51
N PHE A 274 -11.49 12.81 24.67
CA PHE A 274 -11.43 13.46 25.99
C PHE A 274 -12.75 14.16 26.40
N GLU A 275 -13.81 14.09 25.56
CA GLU A 275 -15.09 14.77 25.76
C GLU A 275 -14.95 16.30 25.92
N TRP A 276 -13.99 16.89 25.21
CA TRP A 276 -13.65 18.32 25.31
C TRP A 276 -14.09 19.11 24.09
N ASN A 277 -14.57 20.34 24.29
CA ASN A 277 -14.83 21.26 23.18
C ASN A 277 -13.50 21.90 22.70
N LEU A 278 -12.82 21.24 21.75
CA LEU A 278 -11.57 21.71 21.15
C LEU A 278 -11.80 22.39 19.81
N THR A 279 -11.08 23.48 19.55
CA THR A 279 -11.06 24.16 18.25
C THR A 279 -9.83 23.79 17.44
N SER A 280 -9.86 24.00 16.12
CA SER A 280 -8.70 23.81 15.23
C SER A 280 -7.48 24.63 15.67
N ASN A 281 -7.69 25.81 16.25
CA ASN A 281 -6.60 26.62 16.81
C ASN A 281 -5.95 25.98 18.05
N ASP A 282 -6.74 25.31 18.89
CA ASP A 282 -6.22 24.59 20.05
C ASP A 282 -5.34 23.41 19.59
N ALA A 283 -5.79 22.64 18.60
CA ALA A 283 -5.02 21.55 17.99
C ALA A 283 -3.73 22.04 17.33
N ARG A 284 -3.78 23.16 16.61
CA ARG A 284 -2.60 23.81 16.02
C ARG A 284 -1.57 24.20 17.10
N ASN A 285 -2.02 24.84 18.17
CA ASN A 285 -1.14 25.26 19.27
C ASN A 285 -0.53 24.04 19.99
N TRP A 286 -1.31 22.98 20.15
CA TRP A 286 -0.83 21.71 20.68
C TRP A 286 0.29 21.11 19.83
N LEU A 287 0.10 20.95 18.52
CA LEU A 287 1.14 20.42 17.62
C LEU A 287 2.45 21.22 17.73
N ARG A 288 2.34 22.55 17.77
CA ARG A 288 3.52 23.42 17.93
C ARG A 288 4.24 23.16 19.25
N ARG A 289 3.52 23.01 20.36
CA ARG A 289 4.12 22.75 21.68
C ARG A 289 4.75 21.37 21.76
N MET A 290 4.02 20.34 21.34
CA MET A 290 4.47 18.94 21.41
C MET A 290 5.68 18.68 20.51
N SER A 291 5.73 19.31 19.33
CA SER A 291 6.89 19.19 18.44
C SER A 291 8.22 19.63 19.08
N ASN A 292 8.17 20.45 20.13
CA ASN A 292 9.32 20.96 20.87
C ASN A 292 9.57 20.24 22.21
N CYS A 293 8.95 19.09 22.45
CA CYS A 293 9.20 18.29 23.65
C CYS A 293 10.63 17.71 23.67
N THR A 294 11.20 17.56 24.86
CA THR A 294 12.51 16.92 25.07
C THR A 294 12.38 15.44 25.42
N GLU A 295 11.27 15.04 26.03
CA GLU A 295 10.97 13.67 26.47
C GLU A 295 9.83 13.03 25.67
N GLY A 296 9.72 11.70 25.73
CA GLY A 296 8.69 10.91 25.05
C GLY A 296 9.02 10.54 23.59
N PRO A 297 8.13 9.76 22.93
CA PRO A 297 8.25 9.44 21.51
C PRO A 297 7.94 10.67 20.64
N SER A 298 8.45 10.68 19.41
CA SER A 298 8.04 11.66 18.39
C SER A 298 6.65 11.28 17.85
N LEU A 299 5.79 12.27 17.62
CA LEU A 299 4.53 12.06 16.89
C LEU A 299 4.83 11.96 15.40
N MET A 300 4.37 10.88 14.77
CA MET A 300 4.30 10.74 13.34
C MET A 300 2.86 10.92 12.86
N LEU A 301 2.61 11.96 12.07
CA LEU A 301 1.35 12.11 11.33
C LEU A 301 1.46 11.34 10.02
N ALA A 302 0.76 10.21 9.91
CA ALA A 302 0.69 9.36 8.71
C ALA A 302 -0.60 9.66 7.94
N ILE A 303 -0.53 10.46 6.87
CA ILE A 303 -1.70 11.00 6.18
C ILE A 303 -1.87 10.36 4.81
N ASP A 304 -2.95 9.61 4.63
CA ASP A 304 -3.18 8.84 3.42
C ASP A 304 -3.95 9.62 2.35
N ASP A 305 -3.47 9.60 1.11
CA ASP A 305 -4.09 10.19 -0.09
C ASP A 305 -4.33 11.71 0.02
N VAL A 306 -3.25 12.47 0.24
CA VAL A 306 -3.30 13.93 0.24
C VAL A 306 -3.44 14.46 -1.20
N GLU A 307 -4.60 15.04 -1.49
CA GLU A 307 -4.88 15.71 -2.77
C GLU A 307 -4.35 17.16 -2.75
N PRO A 308 -3.57 17.58 -3.76
CA PRO A 308 -3.17 18.98 -3.92
C PRO A 308 -4.39 19.92 -3.98
N GLY A 309 -4.34 21.03 -3.24
CA GLY A 309 -5.43 22.01 -3.17
C GLY A 309 -6.54 21.66 -2.16
N SER A 310 -6.48 20.50 -1.51
CA SER A 310 -7.38 20.18 -0.39
C SER A 310 -7.10 21.05 0.85
N GLN A 311 -8.06 21.09 1.78
CA GLN A 311 -7.85 21.73 3.09
C GLN A 311 -6.70 21.05 3.86
N MET A 312 -6.55 19.73 3.72
CA MET A 312 -5.42 18.99 4.30
C MET A 312 -4.07 19.49 3.76
N ALA A 313 -3.92 19.62 2.44
CA ALA A 313 -2.71 20.14 1.83
C ALA A 313 -2.40 21.57 2.29
N THR A 314 -3.44 22.39 2.45
CA THR A 314 -3.32 23.78 2.94
C THR A 314 -2.81 23.84 4.38
N ASP A 315 -3.40 23.05 5.29
CA ASP A 315 -2.97 22.98 6.69
C ASP A 315 -1.53 22.45 6.83
N LEU A 316 -1.14 21.49 5.98
CA LEU A 316 0.21 20.93 5.97
C LEU A 316 1.25 21.94 5.47
N GLU A 317 0.92 22.74 4.46
CA GLU A 317 1.78 23.82 3.98
C GLU A 317 1.96 24.89 5.05
N GLU A 318 0.88 25.25 5.75
CA GLU A 318 0.95 26.14 6.92
C GLU A 318 1.85 25.55 8.03
N LEU A 319 1.65 24.27 8.38
CA LEU A 319 2.45 23.57 9.39
C LEU A 319 3.94 23.56 9.00
N ALA A 320 4.26 23.32 7.73
CA ALA A 320 5.62 23.34 7.22
C ALA A 320 6.26 24.73 7.35
N GLY A 321 5.50 25.80 7.14
CA GLY A 321 5.95 27.19 7.26
C GLY A 321 6.24 27.65 8.69
N ILE A 322 5.54 27.12 9.69
CA ILE A 322 5.65 27.54 11.11
C ILE A 322 6.94 27.02 11.79
N ARG A 323 7.71 26.12 11.13
CA ARG A 323 8.92 25.47 11.69
C ARG A 323 8.69 24.87 13.08
N PHE A 324 7.96 23.76 13.11
CA PHE A 324 7.84 22.90 14.29
C PHE A 324 9.17 22.21 14.68
N GLY A 325 9.28 21.78 15.94
CA GLY A 325 10.46 21.12 16.48
C GLY A 325 10.61 19.65 16.06
N ASN A 326 11.72 19.01 16.46
CA ASN A 326 12.13 17.69 15.94
C ASN A 326 11.29 16.49 16.45
N ARG A 327 10.31 16.70 17.34
CA ARG A 327 9.40 15.65 17.84
C ARG A 327 8.13 15.47 17.02
N LEU A 328 8.00 16.21 15.93
CA LEU A 328 6.92 16.03 14.97
C LEU A 328 7.52 15.66 13.61
N VAL A 329 7.01 14.59 13.02
CA VAL A 329 7.33 14.18 11.65
C VAL A 329 6.04 13.90 10.90
N VAL A 330 6.01 14.21 9.62
CA VAL A 330 4.84 14.00 8.76
C VAL A 330 5.22 13.04 7.65
N VAL A 331 4.46 11.97 7.50
CA VAL A 331 4.52 11.05 6.37
C VAL A 331 3.20 11.17 5.63
N LEU A 332 3.23 11.48 4.34
CA LEU A 332 2.01 11.55 3.53
C LEU A 332 2.14 10.72 2.26
N THR A 333 1.03 10.16 1.80
CA THR A 333 0.95 9.52 0.49
C THR A 333 0.24 10.44 -0.50
N THR A 334 0.66 10.40 -1.76
CA THR A 334 -0.02 11.13 -2.84
C THR A 334 0.23 10.42 -4.17
N TYR A 335 -0.58 10.72 -5.18
CA TYR A 335 -0.36 10.22 -6.53
C TYR A 335 0.80 10.96 -7.22
N HIS A 336 0.85 12.29 -7.08
CA HIS A 336 1.88 13.14 -7.69
C HIS A 336 2.43 14.17 -6.69
N ALA A 337 3.70 14.03 -6.34
CA ALA A 337 4.32 14.87 -5.33
C ALA A 337 4.56 16.31 -5.82
N ASN A 338 4.81 16.52 -7.11
CA ASN A 338 5.26 17.82 -7.65
C ASN A 338 4.31 18.99 -7.33
N ALA A 339 3.00 18.74 -7.28
CA ALA A 339 2.01 19.77 -6.94
C ALA A 339 2.02 20.16 -5.45
N LEU A 340 2.53 19.30 -4.56
CA LEU A 340 2.75 19.60 -3.15
C LEU A 340 4.14 20.21 -2.90
N LEU A 341 5.13 19.88 -3.75
CA LEU A 341 6.52 20.31 -3.59
C LEU A 341 6.80 21.74 -4.07
N LYS A 342 5.89 22.34 -4.86
CA LYS A 342 6.07 23.65 -5.48
C LYS A 342 4.93 24.58 -5.10
N ASN A 343 5.24 25.87 -4.99
CA ASN A 343 4.22 26.89 -4.85
C ASN A 343 3.31 26.94 -6.11
N PRO A 344 2.12 27.58 -6.04
CA PRO A 344 1.22 27.71 -7.19
C PRO A 344 1.87 28.33 -8.43
N ASN A 345 2.96 29.10 -8.27
CA ASN A 345 3.73 29.67 -9.37
C ASN A 345 4.64 28.66 -10.11
N GLY A 346 4.76 27.42 -9.60
CA GLY A 346 5.54 26.32 -10.18
C GLY A 346 7.06 26.50 -10.18
N ARG A 347 7.59 27.59 -9.62
CA ARG A 347 9.01 27.98 -9.74
C ARG A 347 9.80 27.78 -8.46
N THR A 348 9.20 28.08 -7.31
CA THR A 348 9.87 27.97 -6.01
C THR A 348 9.35 26.77 -5.23
N PRO A 349 10.22 26.08 -4.46
CA PRO A 349 9.77 25.06 -3.52
C PRO A 349 8.71 25.64 -2.58
N SER A 350 7.68 24.84 -2.30
CA SER A 350 6.75 25.10 -1.21
C SER A 350 7.46 24.91 0.15
N ALA A 351 6.81 25.30 1.25
CA ALA A 351 7.32 25.03 2.59
C ALA A 351 7.46 23.53 2.82
N ILE A 352 6.50 22.71 2.38
CA ILE A 352 6.63 21.24 2.36
C ILE A 352 7.84 20.84 1.51
N GLY A 353 7.92 21.32 0.27
CA GLY A 353 8.95 20.96 -0.70
C GLY A 353 10.37 21.20 -0.18
N SER A 354 10.59 22.32 0.50
CA SER A 354 11.89 22.68 1.09
C SER A 354 12.35 21.79 2.25
N ARG A 355 11.45 20.97 2.81
CA ARG A 355 11.68 20.14 4.01
C ARG A 355 11.32 18.67 3.82
N SER A 356 11.04 18.27 2.58
CA SER A 356 10.53 16.95 2.27
C SER A 356 11.58 16.03 1.66
N LYS A 357 11.45 14.73 1.94
CA LYS A 357 12.09 13.65 1.18
C LYS A 357 11.01 12.86 0.46
N VAL A 358 11.18 12.65 -0.84
CA VAL A 358 10.23 11.90 -1.66
C VAL A 358 10.75 10.48 -1.87
N PHE A 359 9.91 9.50 -1.64
CA PHE A 359 10.12 8.12 -2.02
C PHE A 359 9.03 7.70 -3.00
N LYS A 360 9.39 7.02 -4.08
CA LYS A 360 8.44 6.55 -5.09
C LYS A 360 8.20 5.05 -4.94
N THR A 361 6.96 4.61 -5.02
CA THR A 361 6.61 3.19 -5.13
C THR A 361 6.64 2.78 -6.59
N SER A 362 7.31 1.66 -6.88
CA SER A 362 7.24 0.93 -8.15
C SER A 362 6.43 -0.36 -7.96
N PRO A 363 6.26 -1.22 -8.98
CA PRO A 363 5.95 -2.63 -8.74
C PRO A 363 6.83 -3.24 -7.65
N MET A 364 6.36 -4.30 -6.99
CA MET A 364 7.15 -4.96 -5.95
C MET A 364 8.44 -5.53 -6.55
N SER A 365 9.59 -5.18 -5.98
CA SER A 365 10.86 -5.80 -6.33
C SER A 365 10.81 -7.32 -6.10
N LEU A 366 11.73 -8.07 -6.70
CA LEU A 366 11.78 -9.53 -6.57
C LEU A 366 11.75 -10.00 -5.10
N ASP A 367 12.48 -9.33 -4.21
CA ASP A 367 12.50 -9.71 -2.79
C ASP A 367 11.16 -9.42 -2.09
N GLU A 368 10.51 -8.31 -2.43
CA GLU A 368 9.17 -7.99 -1.91
C GLU A 368 8.15 -9.00 -2.43
N PHE A 369 8.25 -9.40 -3.71
CA PHE A 369 7.38 -10.42 -4.29
C PHE A 369 7.60 -11.80 -3.66
N LYS A 370 8.84 -12.20 -3.37
CA LYS A 370 9.11 -13.46 -2.63
C LYS A 370 8.46 -13.46 -1.24
N LEU A 371 8.47 -12.33 -0.54
CA LEU A 371 7.75 -12.20 0.74
C LEU A 371 6.23 -12.28 0.52
N ALA A 372 5.70 -11.65 -0.52
CA ALA A 372 4.28 -11.77 -0.87
C ALA A 372 3.88 -13.22 -1.19
N GLN A 373 4.73 -13.98 -1.89
CA GLN A 373 4.52 -15.41 -2.14
C GLN A 373 4.49 -16.24 -0.85
N GLN A 374 5.34 -15.93 0.13
CA GLN A 374 5.32 -16.59 1.44
C GLN A 374 4.00 -16.31 2.18
N ILE A 375 3.57 -15.04 2.22
CA ILE A 375 2.32 -14.64 2.86
C ILE A 375 1.11 -15.32 2.20
N LEU A 376 1.09 -15.41 0.87
CA LEU A 376 0.05 -16.13 0.14
C LEU A 376 0.13 -17.65 0.37
N SER A 377 1.32 -18.22 0.50
CA SER A 377 1.50 -19.64 0.82
C SER A 377 0.95 -19.99 2.21
N ASP A 378 1.06 -19.09 3.19
CA ASP A 378 0.43 -19.25 4.51
C ASP A 378 -1.11 -19.30 4.42
N GLN A 379 -1.66 -18.72 3.35
CA GLN A 379 -3.08 -18.78 2.98
C GLN A 379 -3.41 -19.93 2.01
N ARG A 380 -2.47 -20.87 1.78
CA ARG A 380 -2.58 -22.01 0.84
C ARG A 380 -2.76 -21.58 -0.62
N ILE A 381 -2.15 -20.46 -0.99
CA ILE A 381 -2.08 -19.95 -2.36
C ILE A 381 -0.62 -20.00 -2.79
N VAL A 382 -0.31 -20.83 -3.78
CA VAL A 382 1.05 -21.04 -4.25
C VAL A 382 1.15 -20.79 -5.75
N PHE A 383 2.32 -20.37 -6.21
CA PHE A 383 2.56 -20.09 -7.61
C PHE A 383 3.35 -21.22 -8.27
N GLN A 384 3.04 -21.47 -9.53
CA GLN A 384 3.92 -22.22 -10.42
C GLN A 384 5.26 -21.48 -10.61
N GLN A 385 6.32 -22.26 -10.85
CA GLN A 385 7.65 -21.74 -11.15
C GLN A 385 7.62 -20.77 -12.35
N GLY A 386 8.28 -19.63 -12.22
CA GLY A 386 8.31 -18.58 -13.26
C GLY A 386 7.48 -17.35 -12.91
N ALA A 387 6.61 -17.40 -11.91
CA ALA A 387 5.80 -16.26 -11.47
C ALA A 387 6.61 -15.01 -11.11
N GLU A 388 7.86 -15.18 -10.68
CA GLU A 388 8.76 -14.08 -10.35
C GLU A 388 9.15 -13.19 -11.54
N TYR A 389 8.99 -13.69 -12.77
CA TYR A 389 9.27 -12.97 -14.00
C TYR A 389 8.03 -12.24 -14.56
N ALA A 390 6.85 -12.48 -14.00
CA ALA A 390 5.60 -11.82 -14.41
C ALA A 390 5.38 -10.53 -13.60
N ASP A 391 5.68 -9.39 -14.21
CA ASP A 391 5.58 -8.07 -13.59
C ASP A 391 4.19 -7.74 -13.07
N ASP A 392 3.15 -8.28 -13.70
CA ASP A 392 1.77 -8.07 -13.29
C ASP A 392 1.50 -8.59 -11.86
N TYR A 393 2.07 -9.74 -11.47
CA TYR A 393 1.93 -10.24 -10.09
C TYR A 393 2.67 -9.40 -9.07
N ARG A 394 3.59 -8.53 -9.51
CA ARG A 394 4.30 -7.61 -8.63
C ARG A 394 3.49 -6.35 -8.35
N SER A 395 2.31 -6.21 -8.95
CA SER A 395 1.32 -5.20 -8.59
C SER A 395 0.46 -5.67 -7.40
N PRO A 396 0.45 -4.95 -6.26
CA PRO A 396 -0.31 -5.38 -5.08
C PRO A 396 -1.82 -5.56 -5.32
N TRP A 397 -2.41 -4.76 -6.21
CA TRP A 397 -3.83 -4.87 -6.54
C TRP A 397 -4.17 -6.20 -7.23
N VAL A 398 -3.29 -6.70 -8.12
CA VAL A 398 -3.48 -7.99 -8.81
C VAL A 398 -3.52 -9.12 -7.77
N LEU A 399 -2.54 -9.14 -6.85
CA LEU A 399 -2.50 -10.14 -5.79
C LEU A 399 -3.70 -10.03 -4.85
N ARG A 400 -4.15 -8.82 -4.53
CA ARG A 400 -5.36 -8.62 -3.72
C ARG A 400 -6.60 -9.17 -4.42
N THR A 401 -6.79 -8.86 -5.69
CA THR A 401 -7.94 -9.36 -6.47
C THR A 401 -7.95 -10.88 -6.54
N ILE A 402 -6.79 -11.52 -6.74
CA ILE A 402 -6.65 -12.98 -6.75
C ILE A 402 -6.96 -13.58 -5.38
N TYR A 403 -6.39 -13.01 -4.31
CA TYR A 403 -6.64 -13.45 -2.94
C TYR A 403 -8.13 -13.41 -2.60
N ASP A 404 -8.81 -12.31 -2.91
CA ASP A 404 -10.22 -12.15 -2.59
C ASP A 404 -11.10 -13.18 -3.32
N ASP A 405 -10.82 -13.47 -4.59
CA ASP A 405 -11.57 -14.49 -5.34
C ASP A 405 -11.36 -15.90 -4.78
N ILE A 406 -10.13 -16.26 -4.44
CA ILE A 406 -9.81 -17.58 -3.88
C ILE A 406 -10.50 -17.77 -2.53
N VAL A 407 -10.43 -16.78 -1.64
CA VAL A 407 -11.01 -16.88 -0.29
C VAL A 407 -12.54 -16.91 -0.33
N ARG A 408 -13.15 -16.18 -1.28
CA ARG A 408 -14.60 -16.20 -1.52
C ARG A 408 -15.07 -17.56 -2.05
N ASN A 409 -14.22 -18.29 -2.75
CA ASN A 409 -14.57 -19.58 -3.34
C ASN A 409 -14.57 -20.71 -2.30
N HIS A 410 -15.76 -21.25 -2.02
CA HIS A 410 -15.98 -22.34 -1.08
C HIS A 410 -15.15 -23.62 -1.35
N GLN A 411 -14.69 -23.85 -2.58
CA GLN A 411 -13.85 -25.01 -2.87
C GLN A 411 -12.51 -24.93 -2.14
N TYR A 412 -11.89 -23.75 -2.08
CA TYR A 412 -10.59 -23.53 -1.42
C TYR A 412 -10.70 -23.40 0.10
N GLN A 413 -11.92 -23.35 0.65
CA GLN A 413 -12.15 -23.42 2.10
C GLN A 413 -11.88 -24.83 2.66
N LYS A 414 -11.87 -25.88 1.82
CA LYS A 414 -11.48 -27.24 2.22
C LYS A 414 -9.99 -27.30 2.51
N THR A 415 -9.59 -27.84 3.67
CA THR A 415 -8.22 -27.78 4.19
C THR A 415 -7.19 -28.62 3.42
N ASP A 416 -7.66 -29.58 2.62
CA ASP A 416 -6.86 -30.48 1.80
C ASP A 416 -6.52 -29.93 0.41
N LEU A 417 -7.09 -28.78 0.04
CA LEU A 417 -6.86 -28.13 -1.24
C LEU A 417 -5.95 -26.91 -1.11
N ILE A 418 -5.19 -26.66 -2.17
CA ILE A 418 -4.28 -25.52 -2.36
C ILE A 418 -4.68 -24.85 -3.68
N ALA A 419 -4.71 -23.53 -3.70
CA ALA A 419 -4.85 -22.78 -4.95
C ALA A 419 -3.48 -22.71 -5.64
N TYR A 420 -3.34 -23.40 -6.78
CA TYR A 420 -2.10 -23.44 -7.57
C TYR A 420 -2.22 -22.47 -8.75
N LEU A 421 -1.53 -21.34 -8.68
CA LEU A 421 -1.61 -20.24 -9.65
C LEU A 421 -0.63 -20.41 -10.81
N PRO A 422 -1.02 -20.03 -12.04
CA PRO A 422 -0.12 -20.03 -13.19
C PRO A 422 1.01 -19.01 -13.04
N PRO A 423 2.10 -19.15 -13.80
CA PRO A 423 3.26 -18.25 -13.73
C PRO A 423 3.00 -16.85 -14.31
N SER A 424 1.89 -16.63 -14.99
CA SER A 424 1.43 -15.30 -15.41
C SER A 424 -0.09 -15.19 -15.29
N PRO A 425 -0.64 -14.01 -14.95
CA PRO A 425 -2.09 -13.85 -14.81
C PRO A 425 -2.81 -13.96 -16.17
N GLY A 426 -3.97 -14.59 -16.14
CA GLY A 426 -4.88 -14.76 -17.28
C GLY A 426 -6.25 -14.10 -17.05
N MET A 427 -7.23 -14.44 -17.89
CA MET A 427 -8.58 -13.88 -17.85
C MET A 427 -9.31 -14.08 -16.51
N GLU A 428 -8.85 -15.02 -15.67
CA GLU A 428 -9.36 -15.26 -14.32
C GLU A 428 -9.27 -14.01 -13.43
N LEU A 429 -8.30 -13.12 -13.67
CA LEU A 429 -8.22 -11.83 -12.98
C LEU A 429 -9.44 -10.95 -13.28
N ILE A 430 -9.96 -10.99 -14.50
CA ILE A 430 -11.14 -10.21 -14.91
C ILE A 430 -12.41 -10.83 -14.33
N ASP A 431 -12.47 -12.16 -14.21
CA ASP A 431 -13.54 -12.86 -13.49
C ASP A 431 -13.57 -12.49 -12.00
N ALA A 432 -12.40 -12.49 -11.37
CA ALA A 432 -12.23 -12.06 -9.99
C ALA A 432 -12.65 -10.61 -9.79
N ALA A 433 -12.31 -9.72 -10.73
CA ALA A 433 -12.77 -8.33 -10.72
C ALA A 433 -14.29 -8.25 -10.85
N GLN A 434 -14.91 -8.95 -11.79
CA GLN A 434 -16.37 -8.96 -11.96
C GLN A 434 -17.10 -9.30 -10.67
N LYS A 435 -16.72 -10.39 -10.00
CA LYS A 435 -17.33 -10.81 -8.73
C LYS A 435 -17.13 -9.78 -7.61
N SER A 436 -16.00 -9.06 -7.61
CA SER A 436 -15.66 -8.13 -6.53
C SER A 436 -16.38 -6.78 -6.64
N TYR A 437 -16.79 -6.40 -7.86
CA TYR A 437 -17.41 -5.09 -8.13
C TYR A 437 -18.86 -5.20 -8.64
N GLU A 438 -19.48 -6.38 -8.65
CA GLU A 438 -20.82 -6.62 -9.21
C GLU A 438 -21.93 -5.74 -8.61
N SER A 439 -21.77 -5.30 -7.35
CA SER A 439 -22.72 -4.46 -6.63
C SER A 439 -22.48 -2.95 -6.82
N GLN A 440 -21.37 -2.56 -7.44
CA GLN A 440 -20.96 -1.15 -7.58
C GLN A 440 -21.45 -0.56 -8.91
N TYR A 441 -22.77 -0.55 -9.12
CA TYR A 441 -23.39 -0.21 -10.40
C TYR A 441 -22.99 1.16 -10.95
N ASP A 442 -22.94 2.20 -10.11
CA ASP A 442 -22.58 3.55 -10.55
C ASP A 442 -21.11 3.63 -11.00
N LEU A 443 -20.19 3.02 -10.23
CA LEU A 443 -18.77 2.95 -10.59
C LEU A 443 -18.59 2.28 -11.96
N LEU A 444 -19.19 1.10 -12.13
CA LEU A 444 -19.10 0.31 -13.36
C LEU A 444 -19.71 1.07 -14.56
N ARG A 445 -20.90 1.65 -14.40
CA ARG A 445 -21.54 2.46 -15.45
C ARG A 445 -20.65 3.62 -15.88
N TYR A 446 -20.05 4.33 -14.93
CA TYR A 446 -19.20 5.48 -15.21
C TYR A 446 -17.88 5.09 -15.87
N TYR A 447 -17.25 4.01 -15.42
CA TYR A 447 -16.06 3.47 -16.08
C TYR A 447 -16.34 2.95 -17.48
N ARG A 448 -17.53 2.42 -17.78
CA ARG A 448 -17.93 2.05 -19.15
C ARG A 448 -17.88 3.23 -20.11
N VAL A 449 -18.38 4.40 -19.69
CA VAL A 449 -18.35 5.62 -20.52
C VAL A 449 -16.90 6.04 -20.78
N LEU A 450 -16.05 5.99 -19.75
CA LEU A 450 -14.63 6.33 -19.86
C LEU A 450 -13.87 5.32 -20.75
N ALA A 451 -14.15 4.03 -20.63
CA ALA A 451 -13.58 2.97 -21.44
C ALA A 451 -13.93 3.11 -22.93
N ARG A 452 -15.19 3.47 -23.25
CA ARG A 452 -15.60 3.77 -24.63
C ARG A 452 -14.83 4.94 -25.23
N CYS A 453 -14.57 6.00 -24.46
CA CYS A 453 -13.75 7.11 -24.93
C CYS A 453 -12.30 6.69 -25.17
N ALA A 454 -11.73 5.89 -24.27
CA ALA A 454 -10.39 5.32 -24.44
C ALA A 454 -10.30 4.46 -25.72
N LEU A 455 -11.32 3.63 -25.98
CA LEU A 455 -11.42 2.79 -27.16
C LEU A 455 -11.68 3.58 -28.45
N ALA A 456 -12.32 4.75 -28.38
CA ALA A 456 -12.53 5.62 -29.53
C ALA A 456 -11.30 6.50 -29.87
N ASP A 457 -10.31 6.62 -28.96
CA ASP A 457 -9.15 7.49 -29.16
C ASP A 457 -8.14 6.95 -30.19
N THR A 458 -8.26 7.38 -31.44
CA THR A 458 -7.39 6.97 -32.57
C THR A 458 -6.36 8.02 -32.99
N ASN A 459 -6.24 9.16 -32.30
CA ASN A 459 -5.28 10.18 -32.74
C ASN A 459 -3.83 9.76 -32.42
N SER A 460 -2.86 10.49 -32.97
CA SER A 460 -1.46 10.34 -32.58
C SER A 460 -1.28 10.62 -31.08
N HIS A 461 -0.46 9.78 -30.44
CA HIS A 461 -0.12 9.86 -29.02
C HIS A 461 1.35 10.30 -28.87
N SER A 462 1.65 11.09 -27.84
CA SER A 462 3.05 11.35 -27.47
C SER A 462 3.74 10.07 -27.00
N VAL A 463 5.08 10.07 -27.00
CA VAL A 463 5.86 8.95 -26.46
C VAL A 463 5.54 8.72 -24.99
N GLU A 464 5.34 9.80 -24.23
CA GLU A 464 4.98 9.76 -22.82
C GLU A 464 3.60 9.13 -22.58
N LEU A 465 2.61 9.46 -23.42
CA LEU A 465 1.28 8.85 -23.35
C LEU A 465 1.32 7.37 -23.75
N MET A 466 2.04 7.01 -24.81
CA MET A 466 2.21 5.60 -25.20
C MET A 466 2.87 4.80 -24.08
N PHE A 467 3.90 5.35 -23.45
CA PHE A 467 4.57 4.71 -22.31
C PHE A 467 3.60 4.55 -21.12
N ALA A 468 2.80 5.57 -20.81
CA ALA A 468 1.80 5.48 -19.74
C ALA A 468 0.73 4.41 -20.03
N LYS A 469 0.22 4.33 -21.27
CA LYS A 469 -0.78 3.33 -21.71
C LYS A 469 -0.26 1.90 -21.70
N ALA A 470 1.03 1.69 -21.97
CA ALA A 470 1.65 0.37 -21.93
C ALA A 470 1.82 -0.17 -20.50
N ASN A 471 1.87 0.73 -19.50
CA ASN A 471 2.21 0.42 -18.11
C ASN A 471 1.05 0.57 -17.12
N GLY A 472 -0.08 1.11 -17.58
CA GLY A 472 -1.24 1.33 -16.74
C GLY A 472 -2.44 1.85 -17.52
N PHE A 473 -3.56 1.99 -16.84
CA PHE A 473 -4.77 2.54 -17.44
C PHE A 473 -4.75 4.06 -17.40
N VAL A 474 -4.70 4.68 -18.58
CA VAL A 474 -4.81 6.13 -18.74
C VAL A 474 -5.74 6.44 -19.91
N VAL A 475 -6.56 7.48 -19.76
CA VAL A 475 -7.46 7.97 -20.81
C VAL A 475 -7.12 9.42 -21.08
N ARG A 476 -6.84 9.76 -22.33
CA ARG A 476 -6.52 11.14 -22.70
C ARG A 476 -7.74 12.02 -22.49
N TYR A 477 -7.58 13.13 -21.78
CA TYR A 477 -8.67 14.03 -21.42
C TYR A 477 -9.34 14.66 -22.66
N ASP A 478 -8.55 14.96 -23.69
CA ASP A 478 -9.05 15.51 -24.95
C ASP A 478 -9.85 14.50 -25.79
N ALA A 479 -9.75 13.21 -25.49
CA ALA A 479 -10.54 12.17 -26.14
C ALA A 479 -11.93 11.95 -25.48
N LEU A 480 -12.23 12.68 -24.39
CA LEU A 480 -13.51 12.55 -23.69
C LEU A 480 -14.64 13.20 -24.48
N SER A 481 -15.76 12.48 -24.59
CA SER A 481 -17.05 13.05 -25.00
C SER A 481 -17.60 14.00 -23.93
N ASP A 482 -18.62 14.79 -24.27
CA ASP A 482 -19.28 15.68 -23.30
C ASP A 482 -19.95 14.91 -22.16
N GLU A 483 -20.56 13.75 -22.46
CA GLU A 483 -21.07 12.82 -21.45
C GLU A 483 -19.94 12.35 -20.52
N ALA A 484 -18.80 11.94 -21.09
CA ALA A 484 -17.67 11.45 -20.32
C ALA A 484 -17.07 12.52 -19.41
N ARG A 485 -17.04 13.79 -19.82
CA ARG A 485 -16.61 14.91 -18.96
C ARG A 485 -17.51 15.08 -17.74
N GLY A 486 -18.82 14.92 -17.90
CA GLY A 486 -19.77 14.91 -16.78
C GLY A 486 -19.50 13.73 -15.83
N VAL A 487 -19.33 12.54 -16.38
CA VAL A 487 -19.03 11.30 -15.63
C VAL A 487 -17.68 11.39 -14.89
N VAL A 488 -16.66 12.02 -15.47
CA VAL A 488 -15.36 12.21 -14.81
C VAL A 488 -15.47 13.04 -13.54
N ASN A 489 -16.37 14.02 -13.48
CA ASN A 489 -16.60 14.79 -12.25
C ASN A 489 -17.22 13.92 -11.15
N GLU A 490 -18.21 13.08 -11.48
CA GLU A 490 -18.80 12.13 -10.53
C GLU A 490 -17.77 11.11 -10.04
N LEU A 491 -17.00 10.53 -10.96
CA LEU A 491 -15.90 9.62 -10.61
C LEU A 491 -14.86 10.31 -9.72
N LYS A 492 -14.57 11.60 -9.95
CA LYS A 492 -13.65 12.36 -9.10
C LYS A 492 -14.22 12.52 -7.69
N HIS A 493 -15.51 12.84 -7.55
CA HIS A 493 -16.17 12.92 -6.25
C HIS A 493 -16.19 11.58 -5.50
N MET A 494 -16.31 10.46 -6.22
CA MET A 494 -16.18 9.11 -5.65
C MET A 494 -14.73 8.72 -5.32
N GLY A 495 -13.74 9.55 -5.69
CA GLY A 495 -12.32 9.21 -5.59
C GLY A 495 -11.86 8.15 -6.60
N ALA A 496 -12.70 7.79 -7.56
CA ALA A 496 -12.51 6.72 -8.55
C ALA A 496 -11.65 7.13 -9.76
N VAL A 497 -11.33 8.42 -9.94
CA VAL A 497 -10.35 8.88 -10.94
C VAL A 497 -9.44 9.98 -10.38
N ARG A 498 -8.31 10.19 -11.05
CA ARG A 498 -7.44 11.36 -10.90
C ARG A 498 -7.18 11.99 -12.26
N ILE A 499 -6.91 13.29 -12.29
CA ILE A 499 -6.57 14.03 -13.51
C ILE A 499 -5.22 14.70 -13.30
N PHE A 500 -4.32 14.56 -14.27
CA PHE A 500 -3.03 15.24 -14.26
C PHE A 500 -2.46 15.40 -15.67
N ARG A 501 -1.40 16.19 -15.75
CA ARG A 501 -0.66 16.44 -17.00
C ARG A 501 0.59 15.59 -17.05
N LEU A 502 0.75 14.81 -18.11
CA LEU A 502 1.99 14.11 -18.43
C LEU A 502 3.09 15.10 -18.85
N SER A 503 4.35 14.68 -18.76
CA SER A 503 5.49 15.48 -19.24
C SER A 503 5.42 15.81 -20.74
N GLY A 504 4.72 14.97 -21.52
CA GLY A 504 4.38 15.21 -22.93
C GLY A 504 3.29 16.27 -23.16
N TRP A 505 2.86 17.00 -22.11
CA TRP A 505 1.82 18.05 -22.13
C TRP A 505 0.38 17.59 -22.39
N GLU A 506 0.15 16.28 -22.42
CA GLU A 506 -1.20 15.72 -22.52
C GLU A 506 -1.83 15.58 -21.12
N ASP A 507 -3.07 16.06 -20.98
CA ASP A 507 -3.87 15.82 -19.79
C ASP A 507 -4.51 14.43 -19.87
N VAL A 508 -4.44 13.67 -18.78
CA VAL A 508 -4.96 12.30 -18.69
C VAL A 508 -5.84 12.12 -17.46
N VAL A 509 -6.85 11.27 -17.63
CA VAL A 509 -7.68 10.71 -16.57
C VAL A 509 -7.16 9.31 -16.24
N VAL A 510 -6.88 9.06 -14.97
CA VAL A 510 -6.39 7.77 -14.48
C VAL A 510 -7.41 7.14 -13.54
N PRO A 511 -7.95 5.95 -13.88
CA PRO A 511 -8.78 5.16 -12.98
C PRO A 511 -8.02 4.78 -11.72
N THR A 512 -8.61 4.98 -10.54
CA THR A 512 -8.01 4.57 -9.25
C THR A 512 -8.42 3.17 -8.80
N VAL A 513 -9.40 2.55 -9.50
CA VAL A 513 -9.85 1.18 -9.30
C VAL A 513 -9.57 0.36 -10.58
N PRO A 514 -8.30 0.00 -10.86
CA PRO A 514 -7.87 -0.63 -12.11
C PRO A 514 -8.62 -1.92 -12.43
N ALA A 515 -8.94 -2.75 -11.43
CA ALA A 515 -9.67 -4.00 -11.64
C ALA A 515 -11.09 -3.76 -12.22
N ALA A 516 -11.82 -2.77 -11.70
CA ALA A 516 -13.15 -2.41 -12.20
C ALA A 516 -13.07 -1.74 -13.59
N TYR A 517 -12.04 -0.94 -13.84
CA TYR A 517 -11.83 -0.35 -15.17
C TYR A 517 -11.45 -1.40 -16.22
N LEU A 518 -10.58 -2.35 -15.88
CA LEU A 518 -10.20 -3.48 -16.74
C LEU A 518 -11.43 -4.29 -17.20
N LEU A 519 -12.36 -4.53 -16.27
CA LEU A 519 -13.63 -5.18 -16.55
C LEU A 519 -14.44 -4.41 -17.60
N GLU A 520 -14.67 -3.11 -17.36
CA GLU A 520 -15.48 -2.27 -18.24
C GLU A 520 -14.82 -1.97 -19.59
N LEU A 521 -13.48 -1.93 -19.64
CA LEU A 521 -12.73 -1.85 -20.89
C LEU A 521 -12.90 -3.12 -21.73
N SER A 522 -12.87 -4.29 -21.10
CA SER A 522 -13.14 -5.56 -21.78
C SER A 522 -14.57 -5.63 -22.34
N ASP A 523 -15.54 -5.08 -21.60
CA ASP A 523 -16.92 -4.95 -22.07
C ASP A 523 -17.07 -3.96 -23.24
N ALA A 524 -16.42 -2.80 -23.17
CA ALA A 524 -16.43 -1.82 -24.25
C ALA A 524 -15.81 -2.37 -25.55
N VAL A 525 -14.71 -3.12 -25.43
CA VAL A 525 -14.08 -3.81 -26.57
C VAL A 525 -15.00 -4.89 -27.13
N CYS A 526 -15.68 -5.66 -26.28
CA CYS A 526 -16.66 -6.65 -26.71
C CYS A 526 -17.80 -6.02 -27.52
N ASP A 527 -18.37 -4.91 -27.05
CA ASP A 527 -19.48 -4.24 -27.74
C ASP A 527 -19.06 -3.80 -29.16
N GLU A 528 -17.87 -3.22 -29.30
CA GLU A 528 -17.33 -2.80 -30.61
C GLU A 528 -16.95 -3.99 -31.50
N LEU A 529 -16.39 -5.06 -30.91
CA LEU A 529 -16.04 -6.28 -31.64
C LEU A 529 -17.26 -6.94 -32.27
N VAL A 530 -18.39 -6.99 -31.54
CA VAL A 530 -19.67 -7.52 -32.06
C VAL A 530 -20.11 -6.75 -33.30
N LEU A 531 -20.14 -5.41 -33.20
CA LEU A 531 -20.57 -4.53 -34.31
C LEU A 531 -19.71 -4.69 -35.56
N ARG A 532 -18.39 -4.87 -35.40
CA ARG A 532 -17.46 -5.07 -36.51
C ARG A 532 -17.57 -6.47 -37.10
N ALA A 533 -17.72 -7.49 -36.25
CA ALA A 533 -17.82 -8.87 -36.69
C ALA A 533 -19.11 -9.15 -37.47
N GLU A 534 -20.18 -8.38 -37.27
CA GLU A 534 -21.38 -8.42 -38.12
C GLU A 534 -21.09 -8.01 -39.58
N GLN A 535 -20.10 -7.14 -39.81
CA GLN A 535 -19.73 -6.66 -41.14
C GLN A 535 -18.68 -7.55 -41.79
N ASP A 536 -17.56 -7.76 -41.08
CA ASP A 536 -16.47 -8.62 -41.52
C ASP A 536 -15.74 -9.19 -40.28
N PRO A 537 -15.99 -10.46 -39.93
CA PRO A 537 -15.31 -11.10 -38.80
C PRO A 537 -13.78 -11.10 -38.88
N GLN A 538 -13.21 -11.17 -40.07
CA GLN A 538 -11.75 -11.22 -40.23
C GLN A 538 -11.14 -9.83 -40.01
N ASP A 539 -11.74 -8.79 -40.58
CA ASP A 539 -11.33 -7.40 -40.30
C ASP A 539 -11.53 -7.06 -38.82
N ALA A 540 -12.61 -7.52 -38.21
CA ALA A 540 -12.86 -7.34 -36.77
C ALA A 540 -11.75 -7.95 -35.90
N GLY A 541 -11.25 -9.14 -36.27
CA GLY A 541 -10.12 -9.78 -35.60
C GLY A 541 -8.81 -9.01 -35.77
N ALA A 542 -8.54 -8.49 -36.98
CA ALA A 542 -7.36 -7.66 -37.23
C ALA A 542 -7.43 -6.34 -36.43
N TRP A 543 -8.58 -5.66 -36.47
CA TRP A 543 -8.84 -4.47 -35.67
C TRP A 543 -8.60 -4.71 -34.18
N LEU A 544 -9.08 -5.83 -33.63
CA LEU A 544 -8.90 -6.15 -32.21
C LEU A 544 -7.41 -6.20 -31.82
N GLY A 545 -6.61 -6.88 -32.64
CA GLY A 545 -5.17 -7.02 -32.43
C GLY A 545 -4.43 -5.69 -32.51
N GLU A 546 -4.70 -4.88 -33.54
CA GLU A 546 -4.09 -3.56 -33.71
C GLU A 546 -4.54 -2.56 -32.65
N ARG A 547 -5.81 -2.60 -32.27
CA ARG A 547 -6.38 -1.63 -31.34
C ARG A 547 -5.87 -1.82 -29.91
N LEU A 548 -5.63 -3.06 -29.51
CA LEU A 548 -5.12 -3.41 -28.19
C LEU A 548 -3.60 -3.47 -28.13
N ASP A 549 -2.91 -3.27 -29.25
CA ASP A 549 -1.45 -3.16 -29.25
C ASP A 549 -1.02 -1.97 -28.38
N ALA A 550 0.04 -2.17 -27.58
CA ALA A 550 0.51 -1.21 -26.56
C ALA A 550 -0.54 -0.78 -25.51
N THR A 551 -1.63 -1.54 -25.33
CA THR A 551 -2.58 -1.35 -24.22
C THR A 551 -2.18 -2.24 -23.05
N TYR A 552 -2.10 -1.67 -21.84
CA TYR A 552 -1.84 -2.45 -20.62
C TYR A 552 -2.86 -3.59 -20.47
N LEU A 553 -2.36 -4.83 -20.35
CA LEU A 553 -3.14 -6.08 -20.33
C LEU A 553 -4.02 -6.31 -21.59
N GLY A 554 -3.62 -5.75 -22.74
CA GLY A 554 -4.36 -5.85 -24.00
C GLY A 554 -4.64 -7.28 -24.46
N ASP A 555 -3.73 -8.22 -24.18
CA ASP A 555 -3.91 -9.64 -24.49
C ASP A 555 -5.07 -10.27 -23.71
N MET A 556 -5.18 -9.98 -22.41
CA MET A 556 -6.29 -10.42 -21.56
C MET A 556 -7.61 -9.74 -21.92
N ILE A 557 -7.58 -8.43 -22.18
CA ILE A 557 -8.76 -7.65 -22.58
C ILE A 557 -9.35 -8.21 -23.87
N GLY A 558 -8.51 -8.47 -24.88
CA GLY A 558 -8.95 -8.99 -26.17
C GLY A 558 -9.55 -10.39 -26.07
N ALA A 559 -8.89 -11.29 -25.34
CA ALA A 559 -9.40 -12.65 -25.14
C ALA A 559 -10.71 -12.64 -24.35
N GLN A 560 -10.80 -11.78 -23.33
CA GLN A 560 -12.03 -11.59 -22.57
C GLN A 560 -13.17 -11.05 -23.43
N ALA A 561 -12.89 -10.11 -24.34
CA ALA A 561 -13.89 -9.56 -25.24
C ALA A 561 -14.48 -10.65 -26.15
N ILE A 562 -13.66 -11.56 -26.68
CA ILE A 562 -14.13 -12.71 -27.47
C ILE A 562 -14.97 -13.65 -26.62
N ARG A 563 -14.53 -13.98 -25.38
CA ARG A 563 -15.30 -14.82 -24.47
C ARG A 563 -16.67 -14.21 -24.14
N ARG A 564 -16.71 -12.90 -23.91
CA ARG A 564 -17.96 -12.17 -23.62
C ARG A 564 -18.88 -12.10 -24.84
N MET A 565 -18.33 -11.89 -26.04
CA MET A 565 -19.08 -12.00 -27.29
C MET A 565 -19.74 -13.38 -27.39
N ALA A 566 -18.98 -14.46 -27.18
CA ALA A 566 -19.51 -15.81 -27.19
C ALA A 566 -20.60 -16.04 -26.14
N ALA A 567 -20.49 -15.43 -24.95
CA ALA A 567 -21.52 -15.50 -23.91
C ALA A 567 -22.80 -14.72 -24.27
N LYS A 568 -22.67 -13.54 -24.90
CA LYS A 568 -23.79 -12.68 -25.33
C LYS A 568 -24.52 -13.28 -26.54
N GLU A 569 -23.77 -13.63 -27.58
CA GLU A 569 -24.30 -14.09 -28.87
C GLU A 569 -24.47 -15.62 -28.97
N ARG A 570 -24.02 -16.37 -27.95
CA ARG A 570 -23.97 -17.85 -27.91
C ARG A 570 -22.98 -18.51 -28.87
N TYR A 571 -22.27 -17.72 -29.68
CA TYR A 571 -21.19 -18.17 -30.57
C TYR A 571 -20.23 -17.00 -30.86
N PHE A 572 -19.10 -17.29 -31.49
CA PHE A 572 -18.24 -16.29 -32.13
C PHE A 572 -17.76 -16.83 -33.48
N SER A 573 -17.41 -15.94 -34.41
CA SER A 573 -16.96 -16.34 -35.75
C SER A 573 -15.49 -16.74 -35.76
N PHE A 574 -15.17 -17.85 -36.42
CA PHE A 574 -13.79 -18.27 -36.66
C PHE A 574 -12.98 -17.23 -37.46
N GLY A 575 -13.64 -16.37 -38.24
CA GLY A 575 -12.98 -15.26 -38.94
C GLY A 575 -12.23 -14.31 -38.00
N ILE A 576 -12.70 -14.13 -36.76
CA ILE A 576 -11.98 -13.32 -35.76
C ILE A 576 -10.60 -13.92 -35.44
N ILE A 577 -10.52 -15.25 -35.36
CA ILE A 577 -9.26 -15.98 -35.16
C ILE A 577 -8.34 -15.80 -36.37
N GLN A 578 -8.88 -15.89 -37.59
CA GLN A 578 -8.12 -15.66 -38.82
C GLN A 578 -7.57 -14.22 -38.89
N GLY A 579 -8.37 -13.24 -38.48
CA GLY A 579 -7.96 -11.83 -38.39
C GLY A 579 -6.76 -11.64 -37.45
N LEU A 580 -6.83 -12.20 -36.24
CA LEU A 580 -5.73 -12.14 -35.27
C LEU A 580 -4.47 -12.87 -35.76
N LEU A 581 -4.63 -14.05 -36.38
CA LEU A 581 -3.51 -14.82 -36.95
C LEU A 581 -2.82 -14.08 -38.10
N SER A 582 -3.57 -13.29 -38.87
CA SER A 582 -3.02 -12.52 -40.00
C SER A 582 -2.01 -11.44 -39.59
N ILE A 583 -2.03 -11.03 -38.32
CA ILE A 583 -1.06 -10.10 -37.73
C ILE A 583 0.11 -10.90 -37.17
N GLU A 584 1.02 -11.33 -38.05
CA GLU A 584 2.18 -12.12 -37.64
C GLU A 584 3.19 -11.25 -36.85
N PRO A 585 3.59 -11.69 -35.64
CA PRO A 585 4.66 -11.05 -34.89
C PRO A 585 5.97 -11.17 -35.65
N TYR A 586 6.82 -10.15 -35.53
CA TYR A 586 8.17 -10.20 -36.10
C TYR A 586 9.19 -9.56 -35.16
N LYS A 587 10.44 -9.97 -35.31
CA LYS A 587 11.57 -9.49 -34.52
C LYS A 587 12.51 -8.69 -35.41
N GLU A 588 12.69 -7.41 -35.13
CA GLU A 588 13.52 -6.51 -35.95
C GLU A 588 14.67 -5.88 -35.13
N PRO A 589 15.87 -5.72 -35.72
CA PRO A 589 16.97 -5.02 -35.07
C PRO A 589 16.67 -3.52 -35.01
N ILE A 590 16.97 -2.92 -33.86
CA ILE A 590 16.89 -1.48 -33.67
C ILE A 590 18.06 -0.80 -34.40
N LYS A 591 17.83 -0.36 -35.64
CA LYS A 591 18.85 0.35 -36.42
C LYS A 591 18.94 1.83 -36.08
N ASN A 592 17.80 2.51 -36.13
CA ASN A 592 17.65 3.93 -35.82
C ASN A 592 16.39 4.13 -34.97
N GLY A 593 16.50 4.79 -33.81
CA GLY A 593 15.34 5.04 -32.96
C GLY A 593 15.66 5.82 -31.69
N LEU A 594 14.65 6.49 -31.15
CA LEU A 594 14.68 7.13 -29.83
C LEU A 594 13.79 6.31 -28.89
N PHE A 595 14.37 5.81 -27.81
CA PHE A 595 13.72 4.94 -26.84
C PHE A 595 13.69 5.64 -25.50
N THR A 596 12.52 5.70 -24.86
CA THR A 596 12.44 6.15 -23.47
C THR A 596 12.53 4.94 -22.56
N LEU A 597 13.59 4.87 -21.76
CA LEU A 597 13.81 3.83 -20.77
C LEU A 597 13.43 4.36 -19.39
N ALA A 598 12.64 3.60 -18.64
CA ALA A 598 12.48 3.83 -17.20
C ALA A 598 13.65 3.19 -16.47
N MET A 599 14.40 4.01 -15.74
CA MET A 599 15.47 3.55 -14.85
C MET A 599 14.86 3.02 -13.54
N PRO A 600 15.59 2.21 -12.76
CA PRO A 600 15.11 1.67 -11.48
C PRO A 600 14.66 2.72 -10.44
N ASP A 601 15.04 3.99 -10.61
CA ASP A 601 14.61 5.12 -9.79
C ASP A 601 13.40 5.89 -10.41
N ASN A 602 12.75 5.29 -11.41
CA ASN A 602 11.70 5.87 -12.25
C ASN A 602 12.11 7.14 -13.01
N GLN A 603 13.41 7.41 -13.17
CA GLN A 603 13.84 8.43 -14.13
C GLN A 603 13.66 7.91 -15.55
N GLN A 604 13.13 8.76 -16.43
CA GLN A 604 13.07 8.48 -17.85
C GLN A 604 14.36 8.96 -18.52
N VAL A 605 15.02 8.05 -19.23
CA VAL A 605 16.22 8.33 -19.99
C VAL A 605 15.93 8.03 -21.45
N ASN A 606 16.14 9.01 -22.32
CA ASN A 606 16.01 8.76 -23.75
C ASN A 606 17.31 8.17 -24.28
N LEU A 607 17.28 6.92 -24.71
CA LEU A 607 18.36 6.27 -25.44
C LEU A 607 18.13 6.49 -26.94
N LYS A 608 19.05 7.17 -27.61
CA LYS A 608 19.06 7.30 -29.06
C LYS A 608 20.02 6.27 -29.64
N ILE A 609 19.55 5.49 -30.59
CA ILE A 609 20.35 4.54 -31.36
C ILE A 609 20.36 5.06 -32.80
N GLU A 610 21.55 5.30 -33.37
CA GLU A 610 21.73 5.55 -34.80
C GLU A 610 22.92 4.75 -35.32
N ASP A 611 22.72 3.99 -36.39
CA ASP A 611 23.76 3.20 -37.08
C ASP A 611 24.62 2.34 -36.13
N GLY A 612 24.00 1.69 -35.14
CA GLY A 612 24.69 0.83 -34.17
C GLY A 612 25.39 1.59 -33.04
N LEU A 613 25.24 2.91 -32.97
CA LEU A 613 25.75 3.75 -31.89
C LEU A 613 24.60 4.14 -30.97
N ALA A 614 24.75 3.89 -29.67
CA ALA A 614 23.76 4.23 -28.65
C ALA A 614 24.28 5.35 -27.74
N TRP A 615 23.45 6.35 -27.43
CA TRP A 615 23.77 7.37 -26.43
C TRP A 615 22.53 7.86 -25.70
N ILE A 616 22.75 8.35 -24.48
CA ILE A 616 21.69 8.99 -23.70
C ILE A 616 21.50 10.43 -24.23
N SER A 617 20.29 10.72 -24.72
CA SER A 617 19.80 12.05 -25.05
C SER A 617 19.00 12.63 -23.87
N LYS A 618 19.26 13.89 -23.52
CA LYS A 618 18.47 14.65 -22.54
C LYS A 618 17.70 15.73 -23.29
N HIS A 619 16.37 15.74 -23.17
CA HIS A 619 15.48 16.81 -23.62
C HIS A 619 15.82 17.46 -24.98
N GLY A 620 15.89 16.67 -26.05
CA GLY A 620 16.07 17.20 -27.41
C GLY A 620 17.46 17.81 -27.68
N ASP A 621 18.39 17.71 -26.74
CA ASP A 621 19.79 18.06 -26.94
C ASP A 621 20.54 16.81 -27.43
N ASP A 622 21.13 16.88 -28.62
CA ASP A 622 21.98 15.84 -29.23
C ASP A 622 23.36 15.75 -28.53
N ALA A 623 23.50 16.34 -27.34
CA ALA A 623 24.71 16.27 -26.54
C ALA A 623 24.97 14.80 -26.14
N LYS A 624 25.83 14.14 -26.92
CA LYS A 624 26.34 12.77 -26.74
C LYS A 624 27.01 12.65 -25.37
N SER A 625 26.25 12.26 -24.36
CA SER A 625 26.74 12.14 -22.98
C SER A 625 27.73 10.99 -22.81
N VAL A 626 27.42 9.82 -23.39
CA VAL A 626 28.32 8.66 -23.54
C VAL A 626 27.87 7.90 -24.79
N LEU A 627 28.81 7.59 -25.69
CA LEU A 627 28.54 6.90 -26.94
C LEU A 627 29.02 5.45 -26.82
N VAL A 628 28.10 4.50 -26.97
CA VAL A 628 28.35 3.05 -26.88
C VAL A 628 28.21 2.48 -28.28
N ASN A 629 29.25 1.80 -28.78
CA ASN A 629 29.15 1.01 -30.01
C ASN A 629 28.50 -0.34 -29.65
N LEU A 630 27.38 -0.64 -30.29
CA LEU A 630 26.63 -1.87 -30.07
C LEU A 630 27.20 -3.06 -30.87
N GLU A 631 28.06 -2.82 -31.86
CA GLU A 631 28.63 -3.86 -32.73
C GLU A 631 27.56 -4.87 -33.20
N ASP A 632 27.78 -6.18 -32.98
CA ASP A 632 26.85 -7.27 -33.32
C ASP A 632 25.74 -7.48 -32.26
N GLN A 633 25.73 -6.68 -31.19
CA GLN A 633 24.74 -6.74 -30.10
C GLN A 633 23.62 -5.70 -30.28
N ILE A 634 23.18 -5.47 -31.51
CA ILE A 634 22.06 -4.57 -31.78
C ILE A 634 20.80 -5.16 -31.11
N PRO A 635 20.16 -4.43 -30.17
CA PRO A 635 18.94 -4.90 -29.54
C PRO A 635 17.86 -5.18 -30.58
N LYS A 636 17.09 -6.24 -30.38
CA LYS A 636 15.97 -6.60 -31.25
C LYS A 636 14.66 -6.35 -30.51
N VAL A 637 13.68 -5.75 -31.18
CA VAL A 637 12.33 -5.53 -30.65
C VAL A 637 11.39 -6.54 -31.27
N ILE A 638 10.49 -7.08 -30.45
CA ILE A 638 9.37 -7.88 -30.92
C ILE A 638 8.21 -6.91 -31.14
N SER A 639 7.70 -6.87 -32.36
CA SER A 639 6.60 -6.01 -32.77
C SER A 639 5.36 -6.86 -33.07
N LYS A 640 4.17 -6.30 -32.86
CA LYS A 640 2.87 -6.92 -33.17
C LYS A 640 2.61 -8.27 -32.47
N SER A 641 3.14 -8.48 -31.26
CA SER A 641 2.92 -9.72 -30.50
C SER A 641 1.52 -9.84 -29.89
N THR A 642 0.85 -8.71 -29.63
CA THR A 642 -0.42 -8.66 -28.89
C THR A 642 -1.49 -9.57 -29.49
N SER A 643 -1.67 -9.58 -30.81
CA SER A 643 -2.67 -10.42 -31.49
C SER A 643 -2.49 -11.92 -31.19
N TRP A 644 -1.26 -12.41 -31.23
CA TRP A 644 -0.95 -13.81 -30.94
C TRP A 644 -0.99 -14.10 -29.44
N MET A 645 -0.73 -13.11 -28.58
CA MET A 645 -0.92 -13.24 -27.14
C MET A 645 -2.41 -13.29 -26.75
N ILE A 646 -3.29 -12.54 -27.42
CA ILE A 646 -4.76 -12.66 -27.30
C ILE A 646 -5.18 -14.10 -27.59
N LEU A 647 -4.69 -14.67 -28.70
CA LEU A 647 -4.96 -16.05 -29.07
C LEU A 647 -4.45 -17.05 -28.03
N GLY A 648 -3.26 -16.82 -27.47
CA GLY A 648 -2.73 -17.64 -26.38
C GLY A 648 -3.58 -17.60 -25.11
N GLN A 649 -4.10 -16.42 -24.73
CA GLN A 649 -5.03 -16.30 -23.60
C GLN A 649 -6.36 -17.00 -23.92
N LEU A 650 -6.90 -16.80 -25.12
CA LEU A 650 -8.16 -17.41 -25.56
C LEU A 650 -8.08 -18.94 -25.57
N ALA A 651 -6.96 -19.51 -26.03
CA ALA A 651 -6.74 -20.95 -26.12
C ALA A 651 -6.67 -21.67 -24.76
N LYS A 652 -6.67 -20.94 -23.63
CA LYS A 652 -6.89 -21.53 -22.30
C LYS A 652 -8.34 -21.97 -22.09
N LEU A 653 -9.26 -21.52 -22.94
CA LEU A 653 -10.67 -21.89 -22.91
C LEU A 653 -10.94 -22.97 -23.95
N PRO A 654 -11.49 -24.13 -23.53
CA PRO A 654 -12.01 -25.12 -24.46
C PRO A 654 -13.01 -24.49 -25.43
N SER A 655 -12.76 -24.63 -26.73
CA SER A 655 -13.65 -24.13 -27.78
C SER A 655 -13.67 -25.11 -28.96
N ALA A 656 -14.83 -25.26 -29.59
CA ALA A 656 -15.03 -26.20 -30.69
C ALA A 656 -16.02 -25.63 -31.72
N GLU A 657 -16.06 -26.23 -32.91
CA GLU A 657 -17.07 -25.92 -33.91
C GLU A 657 -18.46 -26.34 -33.41
N VAL A 658 -19.49 -25.54 -33.73
CA VAL A 658 -20.86 -25.83 -33.29
C VAL A 658 -21.34 -27.14 -33.91
N GLY A 659 -21.59 -28.14 -33.07
CA GLY A 659 -22.03 -29.46 -33.49
C GLY A 659 -20.90 -30.47 -33.72
N ASP A 660 -19.65 -30.08 -33.48
CA ASP A 660 -18.47 -30.95 -33.57
C ASP A 660 -17.48 -30.63 -32.43
N ASP A 661 -17.65 -31.30 -31.29
CA ASP A 661 -16.81 -31.14 -30.11
C ASP A 661 -15.37 -31.67 -30.32
N ASP A 662 -15.14 -32.42 -31.39
CA ASP A 662 -13.85 -33.02 -31.74
C ASP A 662 -12.96 -32.01 -32.47
N GLN A 663 -13.55 -31.09 -33.24
CA GLN A 663 -12.86 -29.98 -33.89
C GLN A 663 -12.58 -28.82 -32.92
N ARG A 664 -11.57 -29.04 -32.07
CA ARG A 664 -11.09 -28.08 -31.06
C ARG A 664 -10.36 -26.88 -31.68
N ILE A 665 -10.97 -25.70 -31.57
CA ILE A 665 -10.43 -24.42 -32.09
C ILE A 665 -9.21 -23.97 -31.27
N ASP A 666 -9.25 -24.15 -29.96
CA ASP A 666 -8.12 -23.86 -29.05
C ASP A 666 -6.88 -24.69 -29.41
N ALA A 667 -7.06 -25.98 -29.73
CA ALA A 667 -5.97 -26.84 -30.17
C ALA A 667 -5.37 -26.39 -31.53
N TYR A 668 -6.20 -25.93 -32.47
CA TYR A 668 -5.75 -25.35 -33.74
C TYR A 668 -4.95 -24.06 -33.54
N ILE A 669 -5.43 -23.17 -32.66
CA ILE A 669 -4.73 -21.93 -32.30
C ILE A 669 -3.32 -22.26 -31.79
N LEU A 670 -3.20 -23.23 -30.88
CA LEU A 670 -1.91 -23.60 -30.27
C LEU A 670 -0.92 -24.22 -31.27
N LEU A 671 -1.38 -24.99 -32.27
CA LEU A 671 -0.53 -25.45 -33.37
C LEU A 671 0.02 -24.30 -34.21
N SER A 672 -0.74 -23.21 -34.31
CA SER A 672 -0.40 -22.05 -35.13
C SER A 672 0.57 -21.14 -34.39
N ILE A 673 0.16 -20.61 -33.24
CA ILE A 673 0.97 -19.64 -32.48
C ILE A 673 2.19 -20.30 -31.81
N GLY A 674 2.13 -21.60 -31.52
CA GLY A 674 3.24 -22.34 -30.94
C GLY A 674 4.47 -22.44 -31.85
N ARG A 675 4.32 -22.14 -33.14
CA ARG A 675 5.42 -22.09 -34.12
C ARG A 675 6.17 -20.76 -34.14
N CYS A 676 5.73 -19.76 -33.35
CA CYS A 676 6.37 -18.45 -33.28
C CYS A 676 7.87 -18.60 -32.96
N PRO A 677 8.78 -17.98 -33.74
CA PRO A 677 10.22 -18.18 -33.57
C PRO A 677 10.83 -17.42 -32.39
N PHE A 678 10.02 -16.82 -31.53
CA PHE A 678 10.48 -16.16 -30.31
C PHE A 678 9.40 -16.22 -29.24
N PRO A 679 9.75 -16.01 -27.95
CA PRO A 679 8.80 -16.07 -26.86
C PRO A 679 7.67 -15.02 -26.96
N LEU A 680 6.43 -15.45 -26.78
CA LEU A 680 5.24 -14.59 -26.68
C LEU A 680 4.96 -14.25 -25.21
N ILE A 681 5.67 -13.26 -24.69
CA ILE A 681 5.63 -12.83 -23.28
C ILE A 681 5.41 -11.33 -23.18
N ARG A 682 4.81 -10.90 -22.06
CA ARG A 682 4.75 -9.47 -21.72
C ARG A 682 6.15 -8.97 -21.37
N THR A 683 6.41 -7.72 -21.71
CA THR A 683 7.64 -7.03 -21.36
C THR A 683 7.82 -6.96 -19.85
N ASN A 684 9.04 -7.27 -19.37
CA ASN A 684 9.43 -7.14 -17.96
C ASN A 684 10.34 -5.90 -17.81
N ILE A 685 9.94 -4.96 -16.98
CA ILE A 685 10.53 -3.61 -16.90
C ILE A 685 11.51 -3.49 -15.72
N GLU A 686 11.34 -4.25 -14.64
CA GLU A 686 12.30 -4.20 -13.51
C GLU A 686 13.48 -5.19 -13.61
N GLY A 687 13.74 -5.73 -14.81
CA GLY A 687 15.09 -6.18 -15.16
C GLY A 687 15.47 -7.59 -14.72
N LEU A 688 14.51 -8.51 -14.56
CA LEU A 688 14.84 -9.94 -14.60
C LEU A 688 14.88 -10.39 -16.07
N PRO A 689 16.07 -10.62 -16.66
CA PRO A 689 16.13 -11.15 -18.00
C PRO A 689 15.51 -12.55 -18.02
N TYR A 690 14.71 -12.81 -19.04
CA TYR A 690 14.32 -14.17 -19.37
C TYR A 690 15.56 -14.92 -19.83
N PHE A 691 15.75 -16.14 -19.34
CA PHE A 691 16.79 -17.01 -19.86
C PHE A 691 16.30 -17.58 -21.19
N GLU A 692 16.97 -17.22 -22.27
CA GLU A 692 16.66 -17.63 -23.63
C GLU A 692 17.77 -18.49 -24.22
N HIS A 693 17.39 -19.47 -25.04
CA HIS A 693 18.29 -20.23 -25.90
C HIS A 693 18.12 -19.72 -27.34
N ASN A 694 19.21 -19.19 -27.89
CA ASN A 694 19.25 -18.64 -29.24
C ASN A 694 19.68 -19.72 -30.25
N PHE A 695 18.92 -19.88 -31.32
CA PHE A 695 19.17 -20.80 -32.44
C PHE A 695 19.60 -20.07 -33.73
N GLY A 696 20.28 -18.93 -33.59
CA GLY A 696 20.71 -18.09 -34.71
C GLY A 696 19.54 -17.48 -35.46
N ASP A 697 19.54 -17.63 -36.79
CA ASP A 697 18.48 -17.10 -37.66
C ASP A 697 17.14 -17.83 -37.51
N GLN A 698 17.12 -18.98 -36.82
CA GLN A 698 15.89 -19.74 -36.64
C GLN A 698 15.00 -19.16 -35.55
N GLY A 699 15.56 -18.43 -34.59
CA GLY A 699 14.80 -17.84 -33.49
C GLY A 699 15.34 -18.15 -32.10
N ASP A 700 14.51 -17.85 -31.10
CA ASP A 700 14.80 -17.95 -29.67
C ASP A 700 13.69 -18.72 -28.94
N VAL A 701 14.06 -19.43 -27.88
CA VAL A 701 13.09 -20.08 -26.97
C VAL A 701 13.47 -19.82 -25.52
N LEU A 702 12.49 -19.82 -24.61
CA LEU A 702 12.75 -19.71 -23.18
C LEU A 702 13.44 -20.97 -22.64
N CYS A 703 14.20 -20.84 -21.56
CA CYS A 703 14.72 -21.99 -20.84
C CYS A 703 13.56 -22.85 -20.29
N LEU A 704 13.67 -24.17 -20.44
CA LEU A 704 12.61 -25.14 -20.14
C LEU A 704 12.02 -25.01 -18.73
N GLU A 705 12.84 -24.68 -17.72
CA GLU A 705 12.39 -24.53 -16.33
C GLU A 705 11.41 -23.37 -16.11
N LYS A 706 11.43 -22.38 -17.01
CA LYS A 706 10.66 -21.14 -16.91
C LYS A 706 9.74 -20.91 -18.10
N ALA A 707 9.78 -21.77 -19.11
CA ALA A 707 9.06 -21.61 -20.37
C ALA A 707 7.53 -21.55 -20.21
N SER A 708 6.98 -22.07 -19.10
CA SER A 708 5.54 -21.97 -18.80
C SER A 708 5.05 -20.55 -18.55
N ILE A 709 5.93 -19.55 -18.34
CA ILE A 709 5.50 -18.15 -18.28
C ILE A 709 4.89 -17.67 -19.61
N GLU A 710 5.32 -18.26 -20.72
CA GLU A 710 4.78 -17.98 -22.03
C GLU A 710 3.33 -18.43 -22.14
N VAL A 711 2.46 -17.53 -22.59
CA VAL A 711 1.01 -17.74 -22.60
C VAL A 711 0.60 -18.97 -23.42
N ALA A 712 1.24 -19.19 -24.57
CA ALA A 712 0.96 -20.34 -25.43
C ALA A 712 1.40 -21.66 -24.80
N THR A 713 2.55 -21.68 -24.12
CA THR A 713 3.06 -22.85 -23.40
C THR A 713 2.15 -23.22 -22.23
N GLN A 714 1.70 -22.21 -21.47
CA GLN A 714 0.74 -22.44 -20.39
C GLN A 714 -0.60 -22.96 -20.92
N ALA A 715 -1.12 -22.39 -22.01
CA ALA A 715 -2.36 -22.85 -22.63
C ALA A 715 -2.26 -24.30 -23.16
N MET A 716 -1.12 -24.72 -23.71
CA MET A 716 -0.87 -26.13 -24.03
C MET A 716 -0.91 -27.01 -22.77
N ALA A 717 -0.31 -26.57 -21.67
CA ALA A 717 -0.37 -27.31 -20.42
C ALA A 717 -1.81 -27.44 -19.88
N ASP A 718 -2.61 -26.38 -20.02
CA ASP A 718 -4.03 -26.37 -19.65
C ASP A 718 -4.86 -27.31 -20.53
N LEU A 719 -4.65 -27.29 -21.85
CA LEU A 719 -5.27 -28.21 -22.82
C LEU A 719 -5.05 -29.68 -22.42
N PHE A 720 -3.79 -30.05 -22.13
CA PHE A 720 -3.41 -31.42 -21.79
C PHE A 720 -3.66 -31.82 -20.34
N SER A 721 -4.04 -30.87 -19.48
CA SER A 721 -4.45 -31.17 -18.10
C SER A 721 -5.86 -31.75 -18.02
N ALA A 722 -6.66 -31.58 -19.08
CA ALA A 722 -7.98 -32.18 -19.21
C ALA A 722 -7.92 -33.45 -20.09
N PRO A 723 -8.78 -34.47 -19.84
CA PRO A 723 -8.92 -35.61 -20.74
C PRO A 723 -9.34 -35.14 -22.14
N TRP A 724 -8.61 -35.59 -23.17
CA TRP A 724 -8.92 -35.27 -24.57
C TRP A 724 -8.53 -36.43 -25.48
N LEU A 725 -9.51 -36.95 -26.26
CA LEU A 725 -9.35 -38.14 -27.09
C LEU A 725 -8.28 -37.98 -28.19
N TYR A 726 -8.10 -36.77 -28.71
CA TYR A 726 -7.20 -36.49 -29.84
C TYR A 726 -5.82 -35.95 -29.40
N ALA A 727 -5.50 -36.04 -28.11
CA ALA A 727 -4.22 -35.56 -27.58
C ALA A 727 -3.02 -36.21 -28.28
N ASP A 728 -3.08 -37.52 -28.53
CA ASP A 728 -2.01 -38.24 -29.24
C ASP A 728 -1.86 -37.77 -30.69
N GLN A 729 -2.97 -37.63 -31.42
CA GLN A 729 -2.96 -37.14 -32.80
C GLN A 729 -2.42 -35.71 -32.90
N TRP A 730 -2.75 -34.86 -31.93
CA TRP A 730 -2.23 -33.50 -31.88
C TRP A 730 -0.72 -33.48 -31.65
N VAL A 731 -0.20 -34.30 -30.72
CA VAL A 731 1.25 -34.45 -30.48
C VAL A 731 1.96 -34.92 -31.75
N ASP A 732 1.41 -35.91 -32.45
CA ASP A 732 1.98 -36.41 -33.69
C ASP A 732 1.95 -35.35 -34.81
N THR A 733 0.88 -34.56 -34.87
CA THR A 733 0.76 -33.42 -35.79
C THR A 733 1.81 -32.35 -35.49
N ALA A 734 2.01 -32.00 -34.21
CA ALA A 734 3.02 -31.04 -33.78
C ALA A 734 4.44 -31.52 -34.16
N ILE A 735 4.74 -32.81 -34.00
CA ILE A 735 5.99 -33.42 -34.44
C ILE A 735 6.17 -33.32 -35.95
N ALA A 736 5.12 -33.63 -36.72
CA ALA A 736 5.15 -33.57 -38.18
C ALA A 736 5.43 -32.17 -38.73
N THR A 737 5.20 -31.10 -37.96
CA THR A 737 5.54 -29.73 -38.39
C THR A 737 7.05 -29.48 -38.49
N GLY A 738 7.88 -30.28 -37.80
CA GLY A 738 9.32 -30.05 -37.69
C GLY A 738 9.72 -28.74 -36.99
N SER A 739 8.76 -28.02 -36.39
CA SER A 739 9.04 -26.72 -35.75
C SER A 739 9.72 -26.92 -34.39
N ILE A 740 11.00 -26.53 -34.31
CA ILE A 740 11.76 -26.57 -33.06
C ILE A 740 11.07 -25.77 -31.94
N HIS A 741 10.49 -24.61 -32.28
CA HIS A 741 9.81 -23.75 -31.33
C HIS A 741 8.54 -24.40 -30.76
N LEU A 742 7.72 -25.01 -31.61
CA LEU A 742 6.52 -25.73 -31.18
C LEU A 742 6.87 -26.94 -30.31
N LEU A 743 7.88 -27.72 -30.73
CA LEU A 743 8.36 -28.88 -29.99
C LEU A 743 8.94 -28.50 -28.63
N HIS A 744 9.65 -27.38 -28.55
CA HIS A 744 10.20 -26.85 -27.31
C HIS A 744 9.08 -26.44 -26.34
N ARG A 745 8.07 -25.71 -26.82
CA ARG A 745 6.89 -25.32 -26.01
C ARG A 745 6.10 -26.54 -25.56
N LEU A 746 5.87 -27.50 -26.45
CA LEU A 746 5.20 -28.76 -26.12
C LEU A 746 5.95 -29.54 -25.05
N PHE A 747 7.28 -29.61 -25.12
CA PHE A 747 8.10 -30.23 -24.08
C PHE A 747 7.86 -29.57 -22.71
N ALA A 748 7.92 -28.24 -22.65
CA ALA A 748 7.69 -27.49 -21.41
C ALA A 748 6.26 -27.64 -20.87
N ALA A 749 5.26 -27.66 -21.78
CA ALA A 749 3.86 -27.87 -21.43
C ALA A 749 3.62 -29.26 -20.83
N LEU A 750 4.13 -30.33 -21.45
CA LEU A 750 4.01 -31.69 -20.92
C LEU A 750 4.71 -31.83 -19.55
N ASN A 751 5.88 -31.23 -19.37
CA ASN A 751 6.51 -31.16 -18.05
C ASN A 751 5.62 -30.47 -17.01
N THR A 752 4.93 -29.39 -17.39
CA THR A 752 3.98 -28.71 -16.51
C THR A 752 2.83 -29.65 -16.12
N VAL A 753 2.29 -30.43 -17.05
CA VAL A 753 1.24 -31.43 -16.76
C VAL A 753 1.75 -32.52 -15.80
N ILE A 754 2.98 -32.98 -15.96
CA ILE A 754 3.62 -33.94 -15.03
C ILE A 754 3.72 -33.35 -13.62
N LEU A 755 4.14 -32.09 -13.50
CA LEU A 755 4.29 -31.40 -12.22
C LEU A 755 2.96 -31.16 -11.49
N ARG A 756 1.85 -31.03 -12.23
CA ARG A 756 0.50 -30.88 -11.65
C ARG A 756 -0.01 -32.16 -10.96
N ARG A 757 0.60 -33.32 -11.21
CA ARG A 757 0.27 -34.62 -10.61
C ARG A 757 -1.21 -35.01 -10.77
N ILE A 758 -1.74 -34.79 -11.97
CA ILE A 758 -3.11 -35.17 -12.34
C ILE A 758 -3.10 -36.65 -12.72
N PRO A 759 -3.81 -37.55 -12.00
CA PRO A 759 -3.82 -38.98 -12.30
C PRO A 759 -4.20 -39.25 -13.75
N VAL A 760 -3.58 -40.24 -14.41
CA VAL A 760 -3.73 -40.55 -15.85
C VAL A 760 -3.10 -39.51 -16.77
N GLN A 761 -3.43 -38.21 -16.66
CA GLN A 761 -2.87 -37.18 -17.54
C GLN A 761 -1.36 -37.02 -17.35
N SER A 762 -0.86 -37.03 -16.11
CA SER A 762 0.58 -36.93 -15.84
C SER A 762 1.35 -38.17 -16.32
N ASP A 763 0.75 -39.36 -16.27
CA ASP A 763 1.37 -40.60 -16.77
C ASP A 763 1.47 -40.58 -18.30
N TRP A 764 0.37 -40.21 -18.97
CA TRP A 764 0.33 -40.01 -20.42
C TRP A 764 1.34 -38.93 -20.86
N ALA A 765 1.38 -37.79 -20.17
CA ALA A 765 2.28 -36.70 -20.51
C ALA A 765 3.75 -37.13 -20.38
N ASN A 766 4.09 -37.92 -19.34
CA ASN A 766 5.42 -38.48 -19.18
C ASN A 766 5.78 -39.48 -20.28
N GLU A 767 4.83 -40.30 -20.72
CA GLU A 767 5.01 -41.20 -21.86
C GLU A 767 5.21 -40.44 -23.18
N ALA A 768 4.32 -39.51 -23.50
CA ALA A 768 4.38 -38.69 -24.71
C ALA A 768 5.69 -37.87 -24.78
N LEU A 769 6.09 -37.27 -23.65
CA LEU A 769 7.32 -36.48 -23.55
C LEU A 769 8.56 -37.34 -23.84
N ASN A 770 8.69 -38.49 -23.18
CA ASN A 770 9.91 -39.30 -23.25
C ASN A 770 10.01 -40.13 -24.53
N GLN A 771 8.89 -40.68 -25.02
CA GLN A 771 8.88 -41.58 -26.16
C GLN A 771 8.78 -40.87 -27.51
N ARG A 772 8.15 -39.68 -27.56
CA ARG A 772 7.85 -38.98 -28.84
C ARG A 772 8.47 -37.59 -28.92
N VAL A 773 8.13 -36.70 -27.99
CA VAL A 773 8.50 -35.27 -28.10
C VAL A 773 10.00 -35.02 -27.87
N SER A 774 10.61 -35.62 -26.84
CA SER A 774 12.05 -35.44 -26.56
C SER A 774 12.95 -35.97 -27.69
N PRO A 775 12.72 -37.16 -28.26
CA PRO A 775 13.43 -37.61 -29.45
C PRO A 775 13.29 -36.65 -30.64
N ALA A 776 12.06 -36.23 -30.96
CA ALA A 776 11.80 -35.32 -32.08
C ALA A 776 12.48 -33.96 -31.90
N LEU A 777 12.44 -33.38 -30.70
CA LEU A 777 13.12 -32.12 -30.40
C LEU A 777 14.65 -32.24 -30.54
N LYS A 778 15.24 -33.34 -30.06
CA LYS A 778 16.68 -33.60 -30.21
C LYS A 778 17.09 -33.72 -31.68
N GLU A 779 16.26 -34.36 -32.49
CA GLU A 779 16.50 -34.48 -33.93
C GLU A 779 16.40 -33.14 -34.64
N ALA A 780 15.37 -32.35 -34.32
CA ALA A 780 15.23 -30.98 -34.82
C ALA A 780 16.45 -30.11 -34.47
N ILE A 781 16.92 -30.14 -33.21
CA ILE A 781 18.13 -29.40 -32.79
C ILE A 781 19.38 -29.87 -33.56
N ARG A 782 19.54 -31.19 -33.76
CA ARG A 782 20.68 -31.72 -34.53
C ARG A 782 20.68 -31.24 -35.97
N SER A 783 19.51 -31.16 -36.61
CA SER A 783 19.39 -30.67 -37.99
C SER A 783 19.76 -29.19 -38.16
N LEU A 784 19.83 -28.41 -37.07
CA LEU A 784 20.32 -27.02 -37.11
C LEU A 784 21.84 -26.91 -37.12
N SER A 785 22.53 -27.97 -36.69
CA SER A 785 24.00 -28.01 -36.60
C SER A 785 24.66 -28.65 -37.83
N SER A 786 23.86 -29.18 -38.75
CA SER A 786 24.25 -29.78 -40.02
C SER A 786 23.97 -28.83 -41.17
#